data_AF-Q5H8A4-F1
#
_entry.id   AF-Q5H8A4-F1
#
_cell.length_a   1.000
_cell.length_b   1.000
_cell.length_c   1.000
_cell.angle_alpha   90.00
_cell.angle_beta   90.00
_cell.angle_gamma   90.00
#
_symmetry.space_group_name_H-M   'P 1'
#
loop_
_entity.id
_entity.type
_entity.pdbx_description
1 polymer ?
#
loop_
_entity_poly.entity_id
_entity_poly.type
_entity_poly.pdbx_seq_one_letter_code
_entity_poly.pdbx_strand_id
1 'polypeptide(L)'
;MRLGSGTFATCCVAIEVLGIAVFLRGFFPAPVRSSARAEHGAEPPAPEPSAGASSNWTTLPPPLFSKVVIVLIDALRDDFVFGSKGVKFMPYTTYLVEKGASHSFVAEAKPPTVTMPRIKALMTGSLPGFVDVIRNLNSPALLEDSVIRQAKAAGKRIVFYGDETWVKLFPKHFVEYDGTTSFFVSDYTEVDNNVTRHLDKVLKRGDWDILILHYLGLDHIGHISGPNSPLIGQKLSEMDSVLMKIHTSLQSKERETPLPNLLVLCGDHGMSETGSHGASSTEEVNTPLILISSAFERKPGDIRHPKHVQQTDVAATLAIALGLPIPKDSVGSLLFPVVEGRPMREQLRFLHLNTVQLSKLLQENVPSYEKDPGFEQFKMSERLHGNWIRLYLEEKHSEVLFNLGSKVLRQYLDALKTLSLSLSAQVAQYDIYSMMVGTVVVLEVLTLLLLSVPQALRRKAELEVPLSSPGFSLLFYLVILVLSAVHVIVCTSAESSCYFCGLSWLAAGGVMVLASALLCVIVSVLTNVLVGGNTPRKNPMHPSSRWSELDLLILLGTAGHVLSLGASSFVEEEHQTWYFLVNTLCLALSQETYRNYFLGDDGEPPCGLCVEQGHDGATAAWQDGPGCDVLERDKGHGSPSTSEVLRGREKWMVLASPWLILACCRLLRSLNQTGVQWAHRPDLGHWLTSSDHKAELSVLAALSLLVVFVLVQRGCSPVSKAALALGLLGVYCYRAAIGSVRFPWRPDSKDISKGIIEARFVYVFVLGILFTGTKDLLKSQVIAADFKLKTVGLWEIYSGLVLLAALLFRPHNLPVLAFSLLIQTLMTKFIWKPLRHDAAEITVMHYWFGQAFFYFQGNSNNIATVDISAGFVGLDTYVEIPAVLLTAFGTYAGPVLWASHLVHFLSSETRSGSALSHACFCYALICSIPVFTYIVLVTSLRYHLFIWSVFSPKLLYEGMHLLITAAVCVFFTAMDQTRLTQS
;
A
#
# COMPACT_ATOMS: atom_id res chain seq x y z
N MET A 1 -0.22 -3.98 39.32
CA MET A 1 0.96 -3.42 38.63
C MET A 1 0.71 -1.93 38.44
N ARG A 2 1.72 -1.06 38.64
CA ARG A 2 1.62 0.38 38.31
C ARG A 2 2.38 0.64 37.01
N LEU A 3 1.71 1.22 36.03
CA LEU A 3 2.28 1.58 34.73
C LEU A 3 2.04 3.07 34.47
N GLY A 4 2.99 3.76 33.82
CA GLY A 4 2.72 5.07 33.25
C GLY A 4 1.69 4.94 32.12
N SER A 5 0.80 5.94 31.95
CA SER A 5 -0.27 5.85 30.95
C SER A 5 0.27 5.73 29.52
N GLY A 6 1.42 6.35 29.22
CA GLY A 6 2.10 6.18 27.93
C GLY A 6 2.64 4.77 27.71
N THR A 7 3.30 4.18 28.73
CA THR A 7 3.82 2.80 28.64
C THR A 7 2.67 1.81 28.46
N PHE A 8 1.59 1.98 29.22
CA PHE A 8 0.37 1.19 29.07
C PHE A 8 -0.20 1.30 27.64
N ALA A 9 -0.36 2.52 27.12
CA ALA A 9 -0.85 2.75 25.77
C ALA A 9 0.05 2.10 24.70
N THR A 10 1.36 2.18 24.86
CA THR A 10 2.33 1.56 23.94
C THR A 10 2.23 0.04 23.93
N CYS A 11 2.08 -0.59 25.10
CA CYS A 11 1.84 -2.02 25.21
C CYS A 11 0.51 -2.43 24.55
N CYS A 12 -0.55 -1.65 24.75
CA CYS A 12 -1.85 -1.86 24.10
C CYS A 12 -1.72 -1.85 22.58
N VAL A 13 -1.12 -0.80 22.00
CA VAL A 13 -0.94 -0.69 20.54
C VAL A 13 -0.06 -1.82 20.01
N ALA A 14 0.99 -2.22 20.73
CA ALA A 14 1.83 -3.35 20.31
C ALA A 14 1.05 -4.69 20.28
N ILE A 15 0.14 -4.91 21.22
CA ILE A 15 -0.77 -6.07 21.22
C ILE A 15 -1.80 -5.95 20.09
N GLU A 16 -2.30 -4.75 19.83
CA GLU A 16 -3.24 -4.49 18.74
C GLU A 16 -2.61 -4.82 17.37
N VAL A 17 -1.32 -4.50 17.18
CA VAL A 17 -0.54 -4.89 15.99
C VAL A 17 -0.53 -6.41 15.82
N LEU A 18 -0.34 -7.17 16.90
CA LEU A 18 -0.41 -8.63 16.86
C LEU A 18 -1.82 -9.12 16.49
N GLY A 19 -2.85 -8.50 17.06
CA GLY A 19 -4.25 -8.79 16.75
C GLY A 19 -4.59 -8.57 15.27
N ILE A 20 -4.18 -7.41 14.72
CA ILE A 20 -4.31 -7.13 13.28
C ILE A 20 -3.53 -8.15 12.45
N ALA A 21 -2.30 -8.49 12.82
CA ALA A 21 -1.49 -9.43 12.03
C ALA A 21 -2.18 -10.81 11.90
N VAL A 22 -2.82 -11.29 12.98
CA VAL A 22 -3.62 -12.51 12.97
C VAL A 22 -4.90 -12.31 12.12
N PHE A 23 -5.57 -11.17 12.25
CA PHE A 23 -6.76 -10.84 11.45
C PHE A 23 -6.45 -10.81 9.94
N LEU A 24 -5.44 -10.05 9.52
CA LEU A 24 -4.99 -9.95 8.13
C LEU A 24 -4.67 -11.32 7.54
N ARG A 25 -4.05 -12.20 8.34
CA ARG A 25 -3.69 -13.54 7.90
C ARG A 25 -4.91 -14.43 7.68
N GLY A 26 -5.98 -14.25 8.45
CA GLY A 26 -7.25 -14.94 8.22
C GLY A 26 -8.11 -14.31 7.13
N PHE A 27 -8.03 -12.98 6.98
CA PHE A 27 -8.79 -12.22 6.00
C PHE A 27 -8.26 -12.39 4.58
N PHE A 28 -6.94 -12.43 4.38
CA PHE A 28 -6.38 -12.72 3.07
C PHE A 28 -6.30 -14.24 2.85
N PRO A 29 -7.10 -14.80 1.93
CA PRO A 29 -7.22 -16.23 1.70
C PRO A 29 -5.89 -16.83 1.23
N ALA A 30 -5.68 -18.10 1.56
CA ALA A 30 -4.59 -18.86 0.98
C ALA A 30 -4.89 -19.13 -0.52
N PRO A 31 -3.88 -19.04 -1.41
CA PRO A 31 -4.09 -19.42 -2.80
C PRO A 31 -4.46 -20.90 -2.90
N VAL A 32 -5.29 -21.24 -3.88
CA VAL A 32 -5.61 -22.63 -4.25
C VAL A 32 -4.29 -23.34 -4.56
N ARG A 33 -4.06 -24.47 -3.88
CA ARG A 33 -2.82 -25.24 -4.01
C ARG A 33 -3.14 -26.70 -4.17
N SER A 34 -2.30 -27.38 -4.95
CA SER A 34 -2.28 -28.83 -4.95
C SER A 34 -1.55 -29.36 -3.72
N SER A 35 -2.06 -30.45 -3.15
CA SER A 35 -1.41 -31.20 -2.08
C SER A 35 -0.13 -31.90 -2.55
N ALA A 36 0.01 -32.16 -3.85
CA ALA A 36 1.17 -32.80 -4.42
C ALA A 36 2.36 -31.84 -4.51
N ARG A 37 3.32 -31.95 -3.56
CA ARG A 37 4.60 -31.21 -3.60
C ARG A 37 5.19 -31.23 -5.01
N ALA A 38 5.70 -30.07 -5.45
CA ALA A 38 6.35 -29.90 -6.75
C ALA A 38 7.51 -30.88 -7.01
N GLU A 39 8.10 -31.45 -5.94
CA GLU A 39 9.20 -32.42 -5.99
C GLU A 39 8.78 -33.86 -6.33
N HIS A 40 7.50 -34.24 -6.15
CA HIS A 40 7.06 -35.57 -6.54
C HIS A 40 7.02 -35.65 -8.07
N GLY A 41 7.88 -36.52 -8.62
CA GLY A 41 8.13 -36.69 -10.06
C GLY A 41 6.86 -36.72 -10.90
N ALA A 42 6.99 -36.30 -12.16
CA ALA A 42 5.89 -36.12 -13.10
C ALA A 42 4.85 -37.25 -12.98
N GLU A 43 3.69 -36.90 -12.42
CA GLU A 43 2.56 -37.83 -12.34
C GLU A 43 2.23 -38.26 -13.77
N PRO A 44 2.01 -39.57 -14.03
CA PRO A 44 1.66 -40.01 -15.38
C PRO A 44 0.42 -39.24 -15.86
N PRO A 45 0.39 -38.79 -17.13
CA PRO A 45 -0.75 -38.04 -17.64
C PRO A 45 -1.99 -38.92 -17.58
N ALA A 46 -3.13 -38.30 -17.27
CA ALA A 46 -4.38 -39.02 -17.11
C ALA A 46 -4.68 -39.88 -18.36
N PRO A 47 -5.05 -41.16 -18.22
CA PRO A 47 -5.32 -42.01 -19.37
C PRO A 47 -6.46 -41.43 -20.22
N GLU A 48 -6.46 -41.74 -21.52
CA GLU A 48 -7.57 -41.38 -22.40
C GLU A 48 -8.86 -42.09 -21.92
N PRO A 49 -10.03 -41.40 -21.86
CA PRO A 49 -11.28 -42.04 -21.44
C PRO A 49 -11.59 -43.24 -22.34
N SER A 50 -11.80 -44.42 -21.76
CA SER A 50 -12.16 -45.61 -22.53
C SER A 50 -13.48 -46.21 -22.05
N ALA A 51 -14.44 -46.38 -22.97
CA ALA A 51 -15.71 -47.05 -22.71
C ALA A 51 -15.69 -48.49 -23.28
N GLY A 52 -14.69 -49.29 -22.88
CA GLY A 52 -14.56 -50.69 -23.30
C GLY A 52 -13.14 -51.05 -23.76
N ALA A 53 -12.80 -50.74 -25.02
CA ALA A 53 -11.47 -50.98 -25.55
C ALA A 53 -10.46 -50.00 -24.92
N SER A 54 -9.41 -50.51 -24.28
CA SER A 54 -8.34 -49.69 -23.71
C SER A 54 -7.64 -48.94 -24.85
N SER A 55 -7.76 -47.61 -24.87
CA SER A 55 -6.89 -46.82 -25.74
C SER A 55 -5.44 -46.94 -25.27
N ASN A 56 -4.51 -47.07 -26.21
CA ASN A 56 -3.08 -47.09 -25.92
C ASN A 56 -2.50 -45.68 -25.65
N TRP A 57 -3.30 -44.61 -25.71
CA TRP A 57 -2.80 -43.24 -25.55
C TRP A 57 -2.66 -42.85 -24.07
N THR A 58 -1.57 -43.31 -23.45
CA THR A 58 -1.19 -42.98 -22.08
C THR A 58 -0.08 -41.94 -21.98
N THR A 59 0.46 -41.47 -23.11
CA THR A 59 1.49 -40.42 -23.15
C THR A 59 0.89 -39.03 -23.31
N LEU A 60 1.68 -38.01 -23.00
CA LEU A 60 1.35 -36.64 -23.38
C LEU A 60 1.32 -36.52 -24.91
N PRO A 61 0.40 -35.71 -25.47
CA PRO A 61 0.43 -35.37 -26.89
C PRO A 61 1.75 -34.68 -27.27
N PRO A 62 2.18 -34.78 -28.54
CA PRO A 62 3.35 -34.06 -29.02
C PRO A 62 3.16 -32.54 -28.93
N PRO A 63 4.26 -31.76 -28.87
CA PRO A 63 4.19 -30.30 -28.86
C PRO A 63 3.53 -29.77 -30.14
N LEU A 64 2.77 -28.69 -30.00
CA LEU A 64 2.14 -28.00 -31.13
C LEU A 64 3.14 -27.16 -31.92
N PHE A 65 4.13 -26.58 -31.22
CA PHE A 65 5.11 -25.67 -31.80
C PHE A 65 6.54 -26.14 -31.50
N SER A 66 7.45 -25.91 -32.46
CA SER A 66 8.86 -26.26 -32.27
C SER A 66 9.59 -25.25 -31.37
N LYS A 67 9.35 -23.95 -31.60
CA LYS A 67 9.92 -22.84 -30.84
C LYS A 67 8.82 -21.90 -30.36
N VAL A 68 9.01 -21.35 -29.17
CA VAL A 68 8.12 -20.35 -28.58
C VAL A 68 8.94 -19.10 -28.22
N VAL A 69 8.50 -17.94 -28.72
CA VAL A 69 9.05 -16.63 -28.31
C VAL A 69 7.98 -15.88 -27.54
N ILE A 70 8.29 -15.45 -26.31
CA ILE A 70 7.42 -14.65 -25.46
C ILE A 70 8.01 -13.24 -25.39
N VAL A 71 7.28 -12.28 -25.96
CA VAL A 71 7.58 -10.85 -25.87
C VAL A 71 6.63 -10.26 -24.85
N LEU A 72 7.14 -9.99 -23.66
CA LEU A 72 6.44 -9.31 -22.60
C LEU A 72 6.84 -7.84 -22.62
N ILE A 73 5.85 -6.95 -22.72
CA ILE A 73 6.06 -5.49 -22.63
C ILE A 73 5.38 -5.01 -21.36
N ASP A 74 6.17 -4.48 -20.44
CA ASP A 74 5.71 -4.00 -19.14
C ASP A 74 4.72 -2.83 -19.31
N ALA A 75 3.63 -2.85 -18.55
CA ALA A 75 2.52 -1.88 -18.58
C ALA A 75 1.85 -1.68 -19.95
N LEU A 76 1.86 -2.69 -20.82
CA LEU A 76 1.18 -2.64 -22.12
C LEU A 76 -0.34 -2.74 -21.98
N ARG A 77 -1.02 -1.60 -22.12
CA ARG A 77 -2.49 -1.51 -22.19
C ARG A 77 -3.06 -2.12 -23.46
N ASP A 78 -4.28 -2.66 -23.38
CA ASP A 78 -5.00 -3.21 -24.53
C ASP A 78 -5.31 -2.15 -25.60
N ASP A 79 -5.69 -0.93 -25.19
CA ASP A 79 -5.97 0.20 -26.09
C ASP A 79 -4.74 0.73 -26.83
N PHE A 80 -3.53 0.47 -26.34
CA PHE A 80 -2.29 0.78 -27.05
C PHE A 80 -2.09 -0.08 -28.30
N VAL A 81 -2.71 -1.26 -28.33
CA VAL A 81 -2.58 -2.22 -29.45
C VAL A 81 -3.86 -2.30 -30.27
N PHE A 82 -5.02 -2.41 -29.62
CA PHE A 82 -6.32 -2.56 -30.30
C PHE A 82 -7.03 -1.21 -30.54
N GLY A 83 -6.54 -0.12 -29.94
CA GLY A 83 -7.10 1.21 -30.10
C GLY A 83 -6.41 2.07 -31.16
N SER A 84 -6.72 3.37 -31.15
CA SER A 84 -6.20 4.34 -32.13
C SER A 84 -4.68 4.52 -32.08
N LYS A 85 -4.06 4.35 -30.91
CA LYS A 85 -2.60 4.35 -30.74
C LYS A 85 -1.96 3.17 -31.46
N GLY A 86 -2.57 1.98 -31.41
CA GLY A 86 -2.08 0.79 -32.10
C GLY A 86 -2.07 0.99 -33.62
N VAL A 87 -3.16 1.49 -34.18
CA VAL A 87 -3.25 1.80 -35.62
C VAL A 87 -2.17 2.80 -36.06
N LYS A 88 -1.89 3.81 -35.22
CA LYS A 88 -0.95 4.89 -35.54
C LYS A 88 0.52 4.50 -35.34
N PHE A 89 0.84 3.80 -34.26
CA PHE A 89 2.20 3.58 -33.79
C PHE A 89 2.65 2.11 -33.89
N MET A 90 1.72 1.16 -34.00
CA MET A 90 2.00 -0.27 -34.17
C MET A 90 1.32 -0.85 -35.44
N PRO A 91 1.60 -0.30 -36.64
CA PRO A 91 0.93 -0.72 -37.86
C PRO A 91 1.18 -2.19 -38.23
N TYR A 92 2.34 -2.76 -37.90
CA TYR A 92 2.63 -4.16 -38.18
C TYR A 92 1.83 -5.10 -37.30
N THR A 93 1.78 -4.82 -35.99
CA THR A 93 0.94 -5.55 -35.03
C THR A 93 -0.54 -5.44 -35.43
N THR A 94 -1.00 -4.25 -35.78
CA THR A 94 -2.37 -4.02 -36.29
C THR A 94 -2.64 -4.87 -37.53
N TYR A 95 -1.72 -4.90 -38.50
CA TYR A 95 -1.83 -5.77 -39.67
C TYR A 95 -1.94 -7.26 -39.29
N LEU A 96 -1.15 -7.74 -38.34
CA LEU A 96 -1.22 -9.12 -37.88
C LEU A 96 -2.56 -9.45 -37.21
N VAL A 97 -3.09 -8.53 -36.40
CA VAL A 97 -4.38 -8.66 -35.72
C VAL A 97 -5.54 -8.65 -36.71
N GLU A 98 -5.52 -7.75 -37.70
CA GLU A 98 -6.62 -7.59 -38.65
C GLU A 98 -6.59 -8.59 -39.82
N LYS A 99 -5.40 -8.93 -40.31
CA LYS A 99 -5.21 -9.68 -41.58
C LYS A 99 -4.25 -10.85 -41.48
N GLY A 100 -3.40 -10.90 -40.45
CA GLY A 100 -2.39 -11.93 -40.29
C GLY A 100 -2.91 -13.24 -39.68
N ALA A 101 -2.00 -14.21 -39.61
CA ALA A 101 -2.19 -15.50 -38.94
C ALA A 101 -1.98 -15.33 -37.43
N SER A 102 -3.00 -14.77 -36.77
CA SER A 102 -2.99 -14.50 -35.34
C SER A 102 -4.33 -14.77 -34.66
N HIS A 103 -4.27 -14.97 -33.35
CA HIS A 103 -5.39 -14.91 -32.42
C HIS A 103 -5.13 -13.83 -31.37
N SER A 104 -6.11 -12.94 -31.20
CA SER A 104 -6.00 -11.79 -30.31
C SER A 104 -7.01 -11.88 -29.18
N PHE A 105 -6.58 -11.52 -27.99
CA PHE A 105 -7.37 -11.54 -26.77
C PHE A 105 -7.07 -10.31 -25.91
N VAL A 106 -8.02 -9.95 -25.06
CA VAL A 106 -7.81 -9.04 -23.94
C VAL A 106 -7.67 -9.92 -22.70
N ALA A 107 -6.45 -10.03 -22.19
CA ALA A 107 -6.12 -10.79 -21.00
C ALA A 107 -6.33 -9.93 -19.74
N GLU A 108 -7.28 -10.35 -18.91
CA GLU A 108 -7.60 -9.71 -17.63
C GLU A 108 -6.59 -10.14 -16.55
N ALA A 109 -5.81 -9.17 -16.04
CA ALA A 109 -4.85 -9.34 -14.97
C ALA A 109 -5.46 -8.93 -13.62
N LYS A 110 -6.05 -9.87 -12.87
CA LYS A 110 -6.66 -9.56 -11.56
C LYS A 110 -5.68 -8.86 -10.61
N PRO A 111 -6.07 -7.89 -9.76
CA PRO A 111 -5.14 -7.20 -8.87
C PRO A 111 -4.41 -8.16 -7.92
N PRO A 112 -3.21 -7.82 -7.44
CA PRO A 112 -2.47 -6.58 -7.71
C PRO A 112 -1.75 -6.61 -9.07
N THR A 113 -1.87 -5.53 -9.83
CA THR A 113 -1.25 -5.29 -11.14
C THR A 113 0.20 -4.83 -10.97
N VAL A 114 1.04 -5.70 -10.42
CA VAL A 114 2.48 -5.47 -10.19
C VAL A 114 3.29 -6.54 -10.93
N THR A 115 4.36 -6.16 -11.62
CA THR A 115 5.20 -6.99 -12.48
C THR A 115 5.49 -8.40 -11.92
N MET A 116 6.01 -8.51 -10.70
CA MET A 116 6.40 -9.80 -10.13
C MET A 116 5.20 -10.76 -9.89
N PRO A 117 4.11 -10.37 -9.19
CA PRO A 117 2.90 -11.19 -9.13
C PRO A 117 2.32 -11.58 -10.49
N ARG A 118 2.42 -10.71 -11.50
CA ARG A 118 1.89 -10.97 -12.85
C ARG A 118 2.73 -11.99 -13.61
N ILE A 119 4.06 -11.89 -13.55
CA ILE A 119 4.96 -12.92 -14.10
C ILE A 119 4.67 -14.28 -13.46
N LYS A 120 4.47 -14.31 -12.12
CA LYS A 120 4.06 -15.52 -11.41
C LYS A 120 2.74 -16.07 -11.96
N ALA A 121 1.71 -15.24 -12.11
CA ALA A 121 0.41 -15.64 -12.63
C ALA A 121 0.50 -16.18 -14.07
N LEU A 122 1.24 -15.50 -14.95
CA LEU A 122 1.45 -15.89 -16.34
C LEU A 122 2.10 -17.28 -16.48
N MET A 123 3.06 -17.61 -15.61
CA MET A 123 3.86 -18.84 -15.73
C MET A 123 3.36 -20.02 -14.87
N THR A 124 2.58 -19.75 -13.82
CA THR A 124 1.97 -20.78 -12.96
C THR A 124 0.50 -21.04 -13.30
N GLY A 125 -0.19 -20.07 -13.89
CA GLY A 125 -1.64 -20.12 -14.09
C GLY A 125 -2.43 -19.96 -12.80
N SER A 126 -1.78 -19.59 -11.69
CA SER A 126 -2.43 -19.37 -10.40
C SER A 126 -2.80 -17.90 -10.18
N LEU A 127 -3.82 -17.66 -9.37
CA LEU A 127 -4.19 -16.32 -8.94
C LEU A 127 -3.27 -15.87 -7.79
N PRO A 128 -2.50 -14.78 -7.92
CA PRO A 128 -1.66 -14.30 -6.83
C PRO A 128 -2.52 -13.64 -5.74
N GLY A 129 -2.19 -13.90 -4.48
CA GLY A 129 -2.85 -13.23 -3.35
C GLY A 129 -2.21 -11.88 -3.02
N PHE A 130 -2.93 -10.95 -2.38
CA PHE A 130 -2.35 -9.68 -1.89
C PHE A 130 -1.14 -9.90 -0.95
N VAL A 131 -1.16 -10.98 -0.16
CA VAL A 131 -0.04 -11.35 0.73
C VAL A 131 1.21 -11.74 -0.05
N ASP A 132 1.08 -12.21 -1.30
CA ASP A 132 2.23 -12.52 -2.15
C ASP A 132 3.02 -11.25 -2.49
N VAL A 133 2.41 -10.06 -2.56
CA VAL A 133 3.15 -8.81 -2.78
C VAL A 133 4.08 -8.54 -1.60
N ILE A 134 3.55 -8.65 -0.37
CA ILE A 134 4.31 -8.36 0.86
C ILE A 134 5.40 -9.40 1.08
N ARG A 135 5.08 -10.70 0.94
CA ARG A 135 6.06 -11.78 1.15
C ARG A 135 7.14 -11.82 0.09
N ASN A 136 6.87 -11.33 -1.12
CA ASN A 136 7.78 -11.44 -2.24
C ASN A 136 8.40 -10.11 -2.65
N LEU A 137 8.43 -9.07 -1.80
CA LEU A 137 9.18 -7.85 -2.10
C LEU A 137 10.66 -8.13 -2.47
N ASN A 138 11.23 -9.24 -1.97
CA ASN A 138 12.57 -9.71 -2.28
C ASN A 138 12.64 -10.70 -3.47
N SER A 139 11.53 -10.90 -4.21
CA SER A 139 11.39 -11.87 -5.31
C SER A 139 12.07 -13.22 -5.02
N PRO A 140 11.73 -13.92 -3.91
CA PRO A 140 12.33 -15.21 -3.61
C PRO A 140 12.10 -16.20 -4.76
N ALA A 141 13.01 -17.15 -4.92
CA ALA A 141 12.90 -18.19 -5.94
C ALA A 141 11.51 -18.84 -5.90
N LEU A 142 10.83 -18.89 -7.05
CA LEU A 142 9.51 -19.48 -7.15
C LEU A 142 9.61 -21.00 -6.97
N LEU A 143 9.18 -21.49 -5.82
CA LEU A 143 9.19 -22.92 -5.49
C LEU A 143 8.02 -23.70 -6.11
N GLU A 144 7.00 -22.98 -6.57
CA GLU A 144 5.78 -23.54 -7.16
C GLU A 144 6.03 -24.17 -8.54
N ASP A 145 5.09 -24.99 -8.97
CA ASP A 145 5.11 -25.59 -10.31
C ASP A 145 4.78 -24.53 -11.37
N SER A 146 5.48 -24.57 -12.49
CA SER A 146 5.36 -23.55 -13.54
C SER A 146 5.78 -24.10 -14.90
N VAL A 147 5.33 -23.46 -15.97
CA VAL A 147 5.72 -23.81 -17.34
C VAL A 147 7.24 -23.80 -17.51
N ILE A 148 7.94 -22.84 -16.90
CA ILE A 148 9.41 -22.73 -16.95
C ILE A 148 10.10 -23.90 -16.25
N ARG A 149 9.63 -24.27 -15.04
CA ARG A 149 10.15 -25.42 -14.30
C ARG A 149 9.94 -26.72 -15.07
N GLN A 150 8.75 -26.92 -15.61
CA GLN A 150 8.42 -28.11 -16.38
C GLN A 150 9.17 -28.17 -17.72
N ALA A 151 9.35 -27.04 -18.41
CA ALA A 151 10.16 -26.96 -19.61
C ALA A 151 11.61 -27.37 -19.32
N LYS A 152 12.19 -26.88 -18.21
CA LYS A 152 13.53 -27.28 -17.78
C LYS A 152 13.62 -28.77 -17.45
N ALA A 153 12.64 -29.30 -16.72
CA ALA A 153 12.56 -30.73 -16.39
C ALA A 153 12.43 -31.62 -17.64
N ALA A 154 11.72 -31.14 -18.67
CA ALA A 154 11.61 -31.78 -19.98
C ALA A 154 12.85 -31.58 -20.88
N GLY A 155 13.93 -30.97 -20.37
CA GLY A 155 15.18 -30.75 -21.10
C GLY A 155 15.12 -29.65 -22.16
N LYS A 156 14.08 -28.80 -22.16
CA LYS A 156 13.98 -27.65 -23.08
C LYS A 156 15.00 -26.59 -22.72
N ARG A 157 15.57 -25.95 -23.73
CA ARG A 157 16.54 -24.86 -23.57
C ARG A 157 15.84 -23.51 -23.56
N ILE A 158 15.92 -22.80 -22.45
CA ILE A 158 15.21 -21.54 -22.22
C ILE A 158 16.24 -20.40 -22.18
N VAL A 159 16.07 -19.40 -23.05
CA VAL A 159 16.90 -18.19 -23.11
C VAL A 159 16.06 -17.00 -22.67
N PHE A 160 16.64 -16.11 -21.86
CA PHE A 160 15.95 -14.96 -21.29
C PHE A 160 16.73 -13.65 -21.42
N TYR A 161 16.10 -12.57 -21.87
CA TYR A 161 16.68 -11.23 -21.81
C TYR A 161 15.61 -10.22 -21.35
N GLY A 162 15.90 -9.37 -20.37
CA GLY A 162 14.93 -8.42 -19.82
C GLY A 162 15.01 -8.29 -18.32
N ASP A 163 13.91 -7.89 -17.69
CA ASP A 163 13.85 -7.64 -16.24
C ASP A 163 14.45 -8.79 -15.40
N GLU A 164 15.43 -8.44 -14.55
CA GLU A 164 16.08 -9.32 -13.58
C GLU A 164 15.09 -10.06 -12.65
N THR A 165 13.87 -9.57 -12.47
CA THR A 165 12.78 -10.26 -11.74
C THR A 165 12.62 -11.72 -12.18
N TRP A 166 12.76 -12.01 -13.47
CA TRP A 166 12.70 -13.39 -13.99
C TRP A 166 13.86 -14.26 -13.49
N VAL A 167 15.08 -13.71 -13.42
CA VAL A 167 16.27 -14.43 -12.97
C VAL A 167 16.16 -14.77 -11.48
N LYS A 168 15.58 -13.86 -10.69
CA LYS A 168 15.31 -14.04 -9.25
C LYS A 168 14.23 -15.09 -9.00
N LEU A 169 13.13 -15.04 -9.76
CA LEU A 169 12.04 -16.02 -9.66
C LEU A 169 12.46 -17.42 -10.15
N PHE A 170 13.25 -17.52 -11.21
CA PHE A 170 13.62 -18.79 -11.86
C PHE A 170 15.14 -19.01 -11.87
N PRO A 171 15.82 -19.08 -10.71
CA PRO A 171 17.26 -19.23 -10.66
C PRO A 171 17.68 -20.55 -11.32
N LYS A 172 18.74 -20.53 -12.14
CA LYS A 172 19.31 -21.72 -12.83
C LYS A 172 18.39 -22.43 -13.84
N HIS A 173 17.25 -21.84 -14.21
CA HIS A 173 16.36 -22.43 -15.21
C HIS A 173 16.78 -22.06 -16.65
N PHE A 174 17.30 -20.85 -16.84
CA PHE A 174 17.78 -20.35 -18.12
C PHE A 174 19.17 -20.91 -18.47
N VAL A 175 19.37 -21.29 -19.73
CA VAL A 175 20.69 -21.73 -20.25
C VAL A 175 21.59 -20.53 -20.59
N GLU A 176 20.97 -19.44 -21.00
CA GLU A 176 21.60 -18.15 -21.24
C GLU A 176 20.62 -17.09 -20.79
N TYR A 177 21.11 -16.09 -20.05
CA TYR A 177 20.29 -14.97 -19.63
C TYR A 177 21.11 -13.69 -19.50
N ASP A 178 20.44 -12.55 -19.70
CA ASP A 178 20.98 -11.23 -19.39
C ASP A 178 19.87 -10.38 -18.75
N GLY A 179 20.03 -10.10 -17.46
CA GLY A 179 19.05 -9.38 -16.66
C GLY A 179 19.28 -7.88 -16.69
N THR A 180 18.23 -7.09 -16.90
CA THR A 180 18.24 -5.63 -16.81
C THR A 180 17.56 -5.19 -15.52
N THR A 181 18.09 -4.16 -14.88
CA THR A 181 17.53 -3.65 -13.63
C THR A 181 16.39 -2.67 -13.90
N SER A 182 15.22 -2.90 -13.30
CA SER A 182 14.08 -1.96 -13.28
C SER A 182 14.26 -0.82 -12.27
N PHE A 183 15.41 -0.75 -11.60
CA PHE A 183 15.64 0.14 -10.46
C PHE A 183 15.66 1.64 -10.84
N PHE A 184 16.09 1.96 -12.06
CA PHE A 184 16.22 3.34 -12.53
C PHE A 184 15.09 3.70 -13.48
N VAL A 185 13.94 4.10 -12.93
CA VAL A 185 12.74 4.45 -13.71
C VAL A 185 13.02 5.53 -14.78
N SER A 186 13.98 6.43 -14.55
CA SER A 186 14.37 7.46 -15.53
C SER A 186 14.97 6.91 -16.83
N ASP A 187 15.50 5.68 -16.82
CA ASP A 187 16.06 5.04 -18.01
C ASP A 187 15.02 4.15 -18.68
N TYR A 188 14.46 4.61 -19.79
CA TYR A 188 13.54 3.85 -20.63
C TYR A 188 14.15 3.45 -21.98
N THR A 189 15.46 3.65 -22.19
CA THR A 189 16.13 3.40 -23.48
C THR A 189 17.22 2.35 -23.35
N GLU A 190 18.13 2.49 -22.38
CA GLU A 190 19.18 1.50 -22.15
C GLU A 190 18.60 0.18 -21.64
N VAL A 191 17.58 0.21 -20.76
CA VAL A 191 16.85 -1.01 -20.34
C VAL A 191 16.35 -1.87 -21.51
N ASP A 192 15.80 -1.26 -22.57
CA ASP A 192 15.27 -1.97 -23.73
C ASP A 192 16.36 -2.30 -24.76
N ASN A 193 17.35 -1.42 -24.94
CA ASN A 193 18.54 -1.70 -25.77
C ASN A 193 19.31 -2.91 -25.23
N ASN A 194 19.36 -3.07 -23.91
CA ASN A 194 20.01 -4.19 -23.26
C ASN A 194 19.35 -5.54 -23.57
N VAL A 195 18.05 -5.53 -23.89
CA VAL A 195 17.32 -6.70 -24.40
C VAL A 195 17.56 -6.85 -25.91
N THR A 196 17.34 -5.77 -26.66
CA THR A 196 17.34 -5.78 -28.13
C THR A 196 18.70 -6.11 -28.74
N ARG A 197 19.82 -5.76 -28.08
CA ARG A 197 21.19 -6.07 -28.58
C ARG A 197 21.45 -7.57 -28.81
N HIS A 198 20.75 -8.44 -28.09
CA HIS A 198 20.93 -9.89 -28.19
C HIS A 198 20.12 -10.50 -29.32
N LEU A 199 19.13 -9.76 -29.84
CA LEU A 199 18.10 -10.28 -30.72
C LEU A 199 18.68 -10.82 -32.03
N ASP A 200 19.58 -10.09 -32.68
CA ASP A 200 20.18 -10.51 -33.95
C ASP A 200 21.06 -11.76 -33.78
N LYS A 201 21.70 -11.94 -32.61
CA LYS A 201 22.51 -13.12 -32.30
C LYS A 201 21.63 -14.33 -31.97
N VAL A 202 20.59 -14.15 -31.15
CA VAL A 202 19.69 -15.23 -30.73
C VAL A 202 18.76 -15.73 -31.83
N LEU A 203 18.28 -14.84 -32.69
CA LEU A 203 17.43 -15.23 -33.80
C LEU A 203 18.20 -15.96 -34.90
N LYS A 204 19.52 -15.76 -35.04
CA LYS A 204 20.35 -16.51 -36.01
C LYS A 204 20.63 -17.95 -35.58
N ARG A 205 20.79 -18.21 -34.28
CA ARG A 205 20.99 -19.57 -33.74
C ARG A 205 19.69 -20.38 -33.64
N GLY A 206 19.81 -21.71 -33.59
CA GLY A 206 18.69 -22.66 -33.44
C GLY A 206 18.77 -23.50 -32.16
N ASP A 207 19.65 -23.13 -31.25
CA ASP A 207 20.06 -23.87 -30.05
C ASP A 207 19.25 -23.54 -28.78
N TRP A 208 18.02 -23.05 -28.94
CA TRP A 208 17.09 -22.72 -27.86
C TRP A 208 15.68 -23.14 -28.26
N ASP A 209 14.80 -23.47 -27.31
CA ASP A 209 13.41 -23.88 -27.58
C ASP A 209 12.39 -22.83 -27.14
N ILE A 210 12.73 -22.08 -26.08
CA ILE A 210 11.92 -20.98 -25.55
C ILE A 210 12.81 -19.74 -25.45
N LEU A 211 12.38 -18.62 -26.02
CA LEU A 211 13.01 -17.31 -25.88
C LEU A 211 12.04 -16.36 -25.18
N ILE A 212 12.46 -15.74 -24.09
CA ILE A 212 11.65 -14.79 -23.33
C ILE A 212 12.35 -13.43 -23.38
N LEU A 213 11.62 -12.41 -23.81
CA LEU A 213 12.06 -11.03 -23.89
C LEU A 213 11.12 -10.19 -23.02
N HIS A 214 11.66 -9.48 -22.03
CA HIS A 214 10.86 -8.62 -21.16
C HIS A 214 11.35 -7.17 -21.24
N TYR A 215 10.54 -6.31 -21.86
CA TYR A 215 10.81 -4.89 -22.09
C TYR A 215 10.18 -4.02 -21.01
N LEU A 216 10.95 -3.07 -20.44
CA LEU A 216 10.57 -2.23 -19.29
C LEU A 216 10.30 -0.78 -19.69
N GLY A 217 10.82 -0.34 -20.84
CA GLY A 217 10.85 1.09 -21.19
C GLY A 217 9.46 1.73 -21.34
N LEU A 218 8.42 0.96 -21.65
CA LEU A 218 7.05 1.48 -21.74
C LEU A 218 6.50 1.87 -20.36
N ASP A 219 6.63 0.99 -19.37
CA ASP A 219 6.22 1.27 -17.98
C ASP A 219 7.01 2.44 -17.37
N HIS A 220 8.32 2.46 -17.60
CA HIS A 220 9.18 3.57 -17.18
C HIS A 220 8.72 4.93 -17.74
N ILE A 221 8.31 5.00 -19.02
CA ILE A 221 7.71 6.22 -19.60
C ILE A 221 6.36 6.52 -18.95
N GLY A 222 5.54 5.50 -18.70
CA GLY A 222 4.27 5.60 -17.99
C GLY A 222 4.44 6.30 -16.64
N HIS A 223 5.34 5.79 -15.79
CA HIS A 223 5.62 6.36 -14.48
C HIS A 223 6.10 7.82 -14.47
N ILE A 224 6.82 8.25 -15.51
CA ILE A 224 7.38 9.61 -15.60
C ILE A 224 6.36 10.59 -16.19
N SER A 225 5.63 10.20 -17.22
CA SER A 225 4.86 11.14 -18.07
C SER A 225 3.44 10.67 -18.42
N GLY A 226 3.02 9.51 -17.93
CA GLY A 226 1.70 8.95 -18.18
C GLY A 226 1.50 8.37 -19.59
N PRO A 227 0.35 7.70 -19.82
CA PRO A 227 0.05 6.99 -21.05
C PRO A 227 -0.13 7.90 -22.27
N ASN A 228 -0.37 9.20 -22.07
CA ASN A 228 -0.60 10.17 -23.14
C ASN A 228 0.65 10.95 -23.56
N SER A 229 1.81 10.61 -22.98
CA SER A 229 3.09 11.20 -23.37
C SER A 229 3.41 10.95 -24.85
N PRO A 230 4.00 11.93 -25.58
CA PRO A 230 4.48 11.72 -26.94
C PRO A 230 5.56 10.63 -27.04
N LEU A 231 6.25 10.32 -25.93
CA LEU A 231 7.24 9.25 -25.85
C LEU A 231 6.62 7.86 -25.95
N ILE A 232 5.37 7.67 -25.49
CA ILE A 232 4.65 6.39 -25.60
C ILE A 232 4.53 5.98 -27.07
N GLY A 233 4.14 6.90 -27.95
CA GLY A 233 4.02 6.61 -29.38
C GLY A 233 5.34 6.17 -30.02
N GLN A 234 6.45 6.83 -29.68
CA GLN A 234 7.78 6.44 -30.17
C GLN A 234 8.19 5.05 -29.66
N LYS A 235 7.93 4.78 -28.37
CA LYS A 235 8.23 3.48 -27.75
C LYS A 235 7.38 2.35 -28.33
N LEU A 236 6.10 2.58 -28.61
CA LEU A 236 5.24 1.60 -29.28
C LEU A 236 5.75 1.27 -30.69
N SER A 237 6.21 2.25 -31.46
CA SER A 237 6.81 2.00 -32.78
C SER A 237 8.15 1.24 -32.72
N GLU A 238 8.93 1.47 -31.67
CA GLU A 238 10.12 0.66 -31.38
C GLU A 238 9.74 -0.81 -31.14
N MET A 239 8.75 -1.06 -30.29
CA MET A 239 8.27 -2.40 -29.96
C MET A 239 7.62 -3.11 -31.17
N ASP A 240 6.89 -2.38 -32.02
CA ASP A 240 6.34 -2.90 -33.28
C ASP A 240 7.45 -3.37 -34.23
N SER A 241 8.55 -2.60 -34.29
CA SER A 241 9.73 -2.94 -35.10
C SER A 241 10.45 -4.19 -34.57
N VAL A 242 10.55 -4.33 -33.24
CA VAL A 242 11.08 -5.54 -32.59
C VAL A 242 10.21 -6.75 -32.91
N LEU A 243 8.88 -6.63 -32.77
CA LEU A 243 7.95 -7.72 -33.08
C LEU A 243 8.06 -8.15 -34.54
N MET A 244 8.12 -7.18 -35.47
CA MET A 244 8.31 -7.44 -36.90
C MET A 244 9.60 -8.21 -37.18
N LYS A 245 10.71 -7.81 -36.55
CA LYS A 245 12.00 -8.48 -36.70
C LYS A 245 11.93 -9.94 -36.25
N ILE A 246 11.33 -10.20 -35.09
CA ILE A 246 11.16 -11.55 -34.54
C ILE A 246 10.30 -12.40 -35.46
N HIS A 247 9.11 -11.90 -35.82
CA HIS A 247 8.16 -12.64 -36.63
C HIS A 247 8.75 -13.02 -38.00
N THR A 248 9.38 -12.06 -38.68
CA THR A 248 10.03 -12.30 -39.99
C THR A 248 11.15 -13.33 -39.88
N SER A 249 11.93 -13.30 -38.79
CA SER A 249 13.01 -14.28 -38.58
C SER A 249 12.48 -15.68 -38.24
N LEU A 250 11.33 -15.79 -37.56
CA LEU A 250 10.71 -17.09 -37.28
C LEU A 250 10.13 -17.72 -38.56
N GLN A 251 9.50 -16.90 -39.41
CA GLN A 251 8.96 -17.36 -40.70
C GLN A 251 10.05 -17.84 -41.67
N SER A 252 11.21 -17.17 -41.70
CA SER A 252 12.29 -17.56 -42.60
C SER A 252 12.89 -18.93 -42.24
N LYS A 253 12.92 -19.27 -40.95
CA LYS A 253 13.43 -20.55 -40.42
C LYS A 253 12.44 -21.69 -40.44
N GLU A 254 11.15 -21.40 -40.53
CA GLU A 254 10.10 -22.41 -40.51
C GLU A 254 10.24 -23.44 -41.64
N ARG A 255 10.86 -23.06 -42.76
CA ARG A 255 11.17 -23.96 -43.89
C ARG A 255 12.09 -25.14 -43.50
N GLU A 256 12.82 -25.05 -42.39
CA GLU A 256 13.77 -26.06 -41.92
C GLU A 256 13.15 -27.04 -40.91
N THR A 257 11.96 -26.74 -40.38
CA THR A 257 11.35 -27.49 -39.28
C THR A 257 9.96 -28.01 -39.64
N PRO A 258 9.58 -29.24 -39.23
CA PRO A 258 8.26 -29.80 -39.53
C PRO A 258 7.11 -29.18 -38.74
N LEU A 259 7.41 -28.48 -37.64
CA LEU A 259 6.43 -27.86 -36.76
C LEU A 259 6.55 -26.32 -36.81
N PRO A 260 5.43 -25.60 -36.78
CA PRO A 260 5.40 -24.15 -36.80
C PRO A 260 6.00 -23.53 -35.53
N ASN A 261 6.29 -22.24 -35.58
CA ASN A 261 6.75 -21.45 -34.45
C ASN A 261 5.58 -20.66 -33.83
N LEU A 262 5.65 -20.36 -32.54
CA LEU A 262 4.70 -19.51 -31.83
C LEU A 262 5.39 -18.25 -31.32
N LEU A 263 4.83 -17.09 -31.65
CA LEU A 263 5.20 -15.80 -31.07
C LEU A 263 4.04 -15.30 -30.21
N VAL A 264 4.33 -15.02 -28.95
CA VAL A 264 3.37 -14.50 -27.96
C VAL A 264 3.76 -13.06 -27.65
N LEU A 265 2.84 -12.13 -27.88
CA LEU A 265 2.96 -10.75 -27.41
C LEU A 265 1.95 -10.55 -26.28
N CYS A 266 2.42 -10.14 -25.10
CA CYS A 266 1.55 -9.87 -23.96
C CYS A 266 2.05 -8.72 -23.09
N GLY A 267 1.12 -8.08 -22.36
CA GLY A 267 1.43 -7.28 -21.18
C GLY A 267 1.34 -8.12 -19.91
N ASP A 268 2.10 -7.75 -18.88
CA ASP A 268 1.95 -8.27 -17.53
C ASP A 268 0.87 -7.50 -16.74
N HIS A 269 0.82 -6.18 -16.88
CA HIS A 269 -0.27 -5.30 -16.50
C HIS A 269 -0.40 -4.14 -17.49
N GLY A 270 -1.42 -3.30 -17.32
CA GLY A 270 -1.51 -2.00 -17.95
C GLY A 270 -1.12 -0.88 -16.99
N MET A 271 -1.59 0.34 -17.25
CA MET A 271 -1.34 1.52 -16.41
C MET A 271 -2.56 2.44 -16.37
N SER A 272 -2.73 3.13 -15.26
CA SER A 272 -3.76 4.16 -15.08
C SER A 272 -3.53 5.36 -16.01
N GLU A 273 -4.50 6.28 -16.06
CA GLU A 273 -4.35 7.56 -16.78
C GLU A 273 -3.22 8.45 -16.24
N THR A 274 -2.74 8.20 -15.01
CA THR A 274 -1.59 8.88 -14.41
C THR A 274 -0.28 8.12 -14.61
N GLY A 275 -0.30 6.97 -15.28
CA GLY A 275 0.86 6.10 -15.47
C GLY A 275 1.29 5.33 -14.23
N SER A 276 0.41 5.20 -13.24
CA SER A 276 0.60 4.33 -12.07
C SER A 276 -0.07 2.98 -12.31
N HIS A 277 0.31 1.96 -11.55
CA HIS A 277 -0.32 0.64 -11.59
C HIS A 277 -0.29 -0.01 -10.20
N GLY A 278 -0.99 -1.14 -10.03
CA GLY A 278 -1.12 -1.88 -8.77
C GLY A 278 -2.57 -2.08 -8.32
N ALA A 279 -3.52 -1.37 -8.93
CA ALA A 279 -4.94 -1.39 -8.60
C ALA A 279 -5.78 -2.19 -9.60
N SER A 280 -7.08 -1.85 -9.71
CA SER A 280 -8.07 -2.61 -10.48
C SER A 280 -8.83 -1.77 -11.52
N SER A 281 -8.26 -0.65 -11.99
CA SER A 281 -8.89 0.07 -13.10
C SER A 281 -8.89 -0.79 -14.36
N THR A 282 -9.82 -0.51 -15.29
CA THR A 282 -9.91 -1.24 -16.56
C THR A 282 -8.61 -1.16 -17.36
N GLU A 283 -7.95 0.00 -17.33
CA GLU A 283 -6.70 0.27 -18.04
C GLU A 283 -5.51 -0.42 -17.37
N GLU A 284 -5.55 -0.67 -16.07
CA GLU A 284 -4.49 -1.41 -15.36
C GLU A 284 -4.63 -2.93 -15.54
N VAL A 285 -5.86 -3.42 -15.62
CA VAL A 285 -6.18 -4.86 -15.61
C VAL A 285 -6.21 -5.45 -17.01
N ASN A 286 -6.67 -4.70 -18.02
CA ASN A 286 -6.79 -5.20 -19.38
C ASN A 286 -5.47 -5.06 -20.14
N THR A 287 -4.89 -6.20 -20.49
CA THR A 287 -3.66 -6.29 -21.29
C THR A 287 -3.93 -7.00 -22.61
N PRO A 288 -3.22 -6.69 -23.70
CA PRO A 288 -3.35 -7.44 -24.93
C PRO A 288 -2.63 -8.79 -24.78
N LEU A 289 -3.19 -9.82 -25.39
CA LEU A 289 -2.55 -11.11 -25.60
C LEU A 289 -2.73 -11.50 -27.07
N ILE A 290 -1.63 -11.56 -27.81
CA ILE A 290 -1.64 -11.89 -29.23
C ILE A 290 -0.75 -13.11 -29.47
N LEU A 291 -1.34 -14.15 -30.04
CA LEU A 291 -0.68 -15.38 -30.43
C LEU A 291 -0.51 -15.38 -31.94
N ILE A 292 0.72 -15.43 -32.43
CA ILE A 292 1.07 -15.34 -33.85
C ILE A 292 1.74 -16.65 -34.25
N SER A 293 1.17 -17.32 -35.26
CA SER A 293 1.74 -18.53 -35.84
C SER A 293 1.19 -18.75 -37.24
N SER A 294 2.02 -19.28 -38.12
CA SER A 294 1.61 -19.78 -39.46
C SER A 294 0.48 -20.81 -39.39
N ALA A 295 0.35 -21.55 -38.28
CA ALA A 295 -0.72 -22.53 -38.07
C ALA A 295 -2.11 -21.90 -37.94
N PHE A 296 -2.21 -20.61 -37.64
CA PHE A 296 -3.48 -19.92 -37.41
C PHE A 296 -4.06 -19.38 -38.71
N GLU A 297 -4.30 -20.28 -39.68
CA GLU A 297 -4.86 -19.92 -40.98
C GLU A 297 -6.14 -19.08 -40.84
N ARG A 298 -6.24 -18.03 -41.65
CA ARG A 298 -7.35 -17.10 -41.64
C ARG A 298 -8.08 -17.12 -42.97
N LYS A 299 -9.40 -17.30 -42.92
CA LYS A 299 -10.24 -17.28 -44.11
C LYS A 299 -10.41 -15.82 -44.59
N PRO A 300 -10.46 -15.57 -45.91
CA PRO A 300 -10.74 -14.24 -46.43
C PRO A 300 -12.09 -13.72 -45.89
N GLY A 301 -12.09 -12.53 -45.29
CA GLY A 301 -13.30 -11.92 -44.69
C GLY A 301 -13.59 -12.32 -43.24
N ASP A 302 -12.76 -13.16 -42.60
CA ASP A 302 -12.90 -13.49 -41.18
C ASP A 302 -12.49 -12.30 -40.31
N ILE A 303 -13.46 -11.64 -39.66
CA ILE A 303 -13.25 -10.54 -38.73
C ILE A 303 -13.19 -11.11 -37.31
N ARG A 304 -11.98 -11.23 -36.76
CA ARG A 304 -11.75 -11.71 -35.40
C ARG A 304 -11.60 -10.52 -34.46
N HIS A 305 -12.62 -10.26 -33.65
CA HIS A 305 -12.51 -9.31 -32.55
C HIS A 305 -11.75 -9.93 -31.37
N PRO A 306 -10.95 -9.15 -30.63
CA PRO A 306 -10.31 -9.63 -29.41
C PRO A 306 -11.33 -10.15 -28.41
N LYS A 307 -11.16 -11.39 -27.94
CA LYS A 307 -12.01 -11.99 -26.90
C LYS A 307 -11.41 -11.74 -25.53
N HIS A 308 -12.24 -11.52 -24.51
CA HIS A 308 -11.79 -11.43 -23.13
C HIS A 308 -11.43 -12.82 -22.58
N VAL A 309 -10.27 -12.93 -21.96
CA VAL A 309 -9.72 -14.15 -21.34
C VAL A 309 -9.04 -13.79 -20.02
N GLN A 310 -8.74 -14.77 -19.18
CA GLN A 310 -7.96 -14.53 -17.96
C GLN A 310 -6.47 -14.62 -18.29
N GLN A 311 -5.64 -13.78 -17.66
CA GLN A 311 -4.19 -13.86 -17.84
C GLN A 311 -3.62 -15.24 -17.43
N THR A 312 -4.25 -15.92 -16.47
CA THR A 312 -3.90 -17.27 -16.02
C THR A 312 -4.07 -18.34 -17.10
N ASP A 313 -4.89 -18.10 -18.14
CA ASP A 313 -5.11 -19.02 -19.26
C ASP A 313 -3.84 -19.22 -20.11
N VAL A 314 -2.90 -18.27 -20.05
CA VAL A 314 -1.62 -18.31 -20.77
C VAL A 314 -0.80 -19.52 -20.33
N ALA A 315 -0.73 -19.82 -19.03
CA ALA A 315 0.09 -20.92 -18.51
C ALA A 315 -0.38 -22.28 -19.04
N ALA A 316 -1.69 -22.56 -18.96
CA ALA A 316 -2.28 -23.80 -19.46
C ALA A 316 -2.09 -23.94 -20.98
N THR A 317 -2.22 -22.83 -21.71
CA THR A 317 -2.03 -22.79 -23.16
C THR A 317 -0.57 -23.02 -23.55
N LEU A 318 0.39 -22.39 -22.87
CA LEU A 318 1.82 -22.58 -23.12
C LEU A 318 2.30 -24.00 -22.79
N ALA A 319 1.80 -24.59 -21.71
CA ALA A 319 2.07 -25.98 -21.36
C ALA A 319 1.67 -26.93 -22.51
N ILE A 320 0.44 -26.81 -23.00
CA ILE A 320 -0.07 -27.61 -24.12
C ILE A 320 0.72 -27.32 -25.41
N ALA A 321 1.00 -26.05 -25.70
CA ALA A 321 1.77 -25.62 -26.87
C ALA A 321 3.17 -26.28 -26.94
N LEU A 322 3.81 -26.45 -25.78
CA LEU A 322 5.15 -27.02 -25.64
C LEU A 322 5.15 -28.55 -25.39
N GLY A 323 4.00 -29.20 -25.32
CA GLY A 323 3.88 -30.63 -25.01
C GLY A 323 4.29 -30.97 -23.58
N LEU A 324 4.05 -30.05 -22.65
CA LEU A 324 4.36 -30.18 -21.22
C LEU A 324 3.09 -30.51 -20.42
N PRO A 325 3.21 -31.09 -19.21
CA PRO A 325 2.10 -31.11 -18.27
C PRO A 325 1.58 -29.68 -17.99
N ILE A 326 0.34 -29.55 -17.54
CA ILE A 326 -0.19 -28.26 -17.09
C ILE A 326 0.30 -28.08 -15.64
N PRO A 327 0.74 -26.87 -15.22
CA PRO A 327 1.12 -26.61 -13.84
C PRO A 327 0.03 -27.05 -12.86
N LYS A 328 0.41 -27.75 -11.79
CA LYS A 328 -0.55 -28.37 -10.85
C LYS A 328 -1.52 -27.35 -10.25
N ASP A 329 -1.02 -26.16 -9.94
CA ASP A 329 -1.76 -25.06 -9.30
C ASP A 329 -2.46 -24.14 -10.32
N SER A 330 -2.42 -24.46 -11.62
CA SER A 330 -3.05 -23.64 -12.66
C SER A 330 -4.57 -23.70 -12.55
N VAL A 331 -5.22 -22.53 -12.48
CA VAL A 331 -6.67 -22.38 -12.65
C VAL A 331 -7.05 -21.97 -14.08
N GLY A 332 -6.04 -21.85 -14.96
CA GLY A 332 -6.19 -21.43 -16.35
C GLY A 332 -6.91 -22.45 -17.23
N SER A 333 -7.68 -21.93 -18.17
CA SER A 333 -8.35 -22.64 -19.23
C SER A 333 -7.56 -22.56 -20.54
N LEU A 334 -7.48 -23.66 -21.28
CA LEU A 334 -6.87 -23.71 -22.61
C LEU A 334 -7.57 -22.73 -23.56
N LEU A 335 -6.79 -21.86 -24.20
CA LEU A 335 -7.25 -21.04 -25.32
C LEU A 335 -7.50 -21.92 -26.55
N PHE A 336 -8.73 -22.42 -26.67
CA PHE A 336 -9.16 -23.34 -27.73
C PHE A 336 -8.74 -22.96 -29.16
N PRO A 337 -8.74 -21.67 -29.59
CA PRO A 337 -8.29 -21.31 -30.94
C PRO A 337 -6.88 -21.81 -31.29
N VAL A 338 -6.00 -22.02 -30.30
CA VAL A 338 -4.63 -22.55 -30.51
C VAL A 338 -4.64 -23.99 -31.03
N VAL A 339 -5.65 -24.79 -30.68
CA VAL A 339 -5.76 -26.21 -31.05
C VAL A 339 -6.82 -26.48 -32.13
N GLU A 340 -7.56 -25.47 -32.56
CA GLU A 340 -8.70 -25.61 -33.49
C GLU A 340 -8.30 -26.25 -34.84
N GLY A 341 -7.07 -26.03 -35.31
CA GLY A 341 -6.55 -26.63 -36.54
C GLY A 341 -6.11 -28.11 -36.43
N ARG A 342 -6.12 -28.70 -35.22
CA ARG A 342 -5.67 -30.09 -34.98
C ARG A 342 -6.79 -31.11 -35.25
N PRO A 343 -6.48 -32.40 -35.44
CA PRO A 343 -7.50 -33.45 -35.54
C PRO A 343 -8.39 -33.51 -34.30
N MET A 344 -9.67 -33.86 -34.48
CA MET A 344 -10.66 -33.91 -33.39
C MET A 344 -10.17 -34.71 -32.17
N ARG A 345 -9.50 -35.85 -32.39
CA ARG A 345 -8.96 -36.67 -31.28
C ARG A 345 -7.95 -35.92 -30.42
N GLU A 346 -7.05 -35.17 -31.06
CA GLU A 346 -6.06 -34.34 -30.35
C GLU A 346 -6.75 -33.20 -29.58
N GLN A 347 -7.70 -32.51 -30.22
CA GLN A 347 -8.47 -31.44 -29.57
C GLN A 347 -9.16 -31.94 -28.30
N LEU A 348 -9.88 -33.07 -28.38
CA LEU A 348 -10.55 -33.67 -27.24
C LEU A 348 -9.56 -34.13 -26.17
N ARG A 349 -8.37 -34.62 -26.57
CA ARG A 349 -7.32 -35.03 -25.65
C ARG A 349 -6.75 -33.84 -24.87
N PHE A 350 -6.47 -32.72 -25.52
CA PHE A 350 -5.98 -31.50 -24.87
C PHE A 350 -6.99 -30.93 -23.87
N LEU A 351 -8.26 -30.84 -24.28
CA LEU A 351 -9.36 -30.40 -23.42
C LEU A 351 -9.54 -31.34 -22.22
N HIS A 352 -9.48 -32.66 -22.43
CA HIS A 352 -9.54 -33.65 -21.36
C HIS A 352 -8.43 -33.46 -20.32
N LEU A 353 -7.18 -33.30 -20.75
CA LEU A 353 -6.04 -33.14 -19.83
C LEU A 353 -6.18 -31.89 -18.95
N ASN A 354 -6.60 -30.76 -19.53
CA ASN A 354 -6.81 -29.53 -18.77
C ASN A 354 -8.01 -29.66 -17.81
N THR A 355 -9.12 -30.26 -18.26
CA THR A 355 -10.31 -30.45 -17.41
C THR A 355 -10.03 -31.43 -16.27
N VAL A 356 -9.26 -32.50 -16.49
CA VAL A 356 -8.83 -33.42 -15.44
C VAL A 356 -7.98 -32.70 -14.40
N GLN A 357 -7.01 -31.88 -14.82
CA GLN A 357 -6.16 -31.12 -13.90
C GLN A 357 -6.99 -30.17 -13.03
N LEU A 358 -7.91 -29.39 -13.63
CA LEU A 358 -8.81 -28.52 -12.85
C LEU A 358 -9.73 -29.33 -11.92
N SER A 359 -10.22 -30.49 -12.37
CA SER A 359 -11.09 -31.34 -11.54
C SER A 359 -10.35 -31.91 -10.32
N LYS A 360 -9.06 -32.26 -10.45
CA LYS A 360 -8.22 -32.69 -9.34
C LYS A 360 -8.00 -31.55 -8.36
N LEU A 361 -7.67 -30.37 -8.88
CA LEU A 361 -7.49 -29.17 -8.07
C LEU A 361 -8.77 -28.82 -7.28
N LEU A 362 -9.95 -28.97 -7.91
CA LEU A 362 -11.24 -28.79 -7.27
C LEU A 362 -11.49 -29.82 -6.17
N GLN A 363 -11.20 -31.10 -6.41
CA GLN A 363 -11.34 -32.17 -5.41
C GLN A 363 -10.47 -31.93 -4.17
N GLU A 364 -9.26 -31.40 -4.36
CA GLU A 364 -8.31 -31.13 -3.27
C GLU A 364 -8.70 -29.90 -2.44
N ASN A 365 -9.40 -28.94 -3.03
CA ASN A 365 -9.70 -27.67 -2.37
C ASN A 365 -11.16 -27.57 -1.92
N VAL A 366 -12.14 -28.17 -2.64
CA VAL A 366 -13.58 -28.04 -2.36
C VAL A 366 -14.13 -29.30 -1.65
N PRO A 367 -14.62 -29.22 -0.41
CA PRO A 367 -15.18 -30.38 0.32
C PRO A 367 -16.41 -31.00 -0.35
N SER A 368 -17.27 -30.17 -0.97
CA SER A 368 -18.48 -30.60 -1.67
C SER A 368 -18.33 -30.57 -3.19
N TYR A 369 -17.16 -30.92 -3.72
CA TYR A 369 -16.85 -30.84 -5.16
C TYR A 369 -17.82 -31.64 -6.03
N GLU A 370 -18.41 -32.73 -5.52
CA GLU A 370 -19.34 -33.57 -6.28
C GLU A 370 -20.61 -32.83 -6.71
N LYS A 371 -21.02 -31.81 -5.97
CA LYS A 371 -22.19 -30.96 -6.26
C LYS A 371 -21.83 -29.76 -7.14
N ASP A 372 -20.57 -29.57 -7.47
CA ASP A 372 -20.14 -28.46 -8.32
C ASP A 372 -20.61 -28.73 -9.77
N PRO A 373 -21.29 -27.75 -10.41
CA PRO A 373 -21.80 -27.93 -11.77
C PRO A 373 -20.68 -28.20 -12.78
N GLY A 374 -19.48 -27.66 -12.57
CA GLY A 374 -18.31 -27.91 -13.42
C GLY A 374 -17.82 -29.36 -13.30
N PHE A 375 -17.88 -29.95 -12.11
CA PHE A 375 -17.52 -31.35 -11.91
C PHE A 375 -18.54 -32.32 -12.55
N GLU A 376 -19.84 -32.04 -12.43
CA GLU A 376 -20.89 -32.82 -13.10
C GLU A 376 -20.75 -32.76 -14.63
N GLN A 377 -20.52 -31.55 -15.17
CA GLN A 377 -20.27 -31.34 -16.60
C GLN A 377 -19.03 -32.08 -17.08
N PHE A 378 -17.94 -32.06 -16.30
CA PHE A 378 -16.74 -32.83 -16.61
C PHE A 378 -17.02 -34.34 -16.65
N LYS A 379 -17.70 -34.91 -15.65
CA LYS A 379 -18.03 -36.34 -15.61
C LYS A 379 -18.93 -36.77 -16.78
N MET A 380 -19.86 -35.91 -17.19
CA MET A 380 -20.66 -36.13 -18.39
C MET A 380 -19.80 -36.10 -19.66
N SER A 381 -18.91 -35.12 -19.78
CA SER A 381 -17.99 -34.96 -20.91
C SER A 381 -17.04 -36.14 -21.05
N GLU A 382 -16.49 -36.63 -19.93
CA GLU A 382 -15.60 -37.80 -19.84
C GLU A 382 -16.31 -39.07 -20.35
N ARG A 383 -17.57 -39.29 -19.95
CA ARG A 383 -18.38 -40.43 -20.44
C ARG A 383 -18.67 -40.34 -21.93
N LEU A 384 -19.04 -39.16 -22.44
CA LEU A 384 -19.29 -38.96 -23.87
C LEU A 384 -18.00 -39.09 -24.70
N HIS A 385 -16.87 -38.64 -24.16
CA HIS A 385 -15.55 -38.80 -24.78
C HIS A 385 -15.17 -40.29 -24.89
N GLY A 386 -15.38 -41.08 -23.83
CA GLY A 386 -15.17 -42.52 -23.88
C GLY A 386 -16.06 -43.21 -24.93
N ASN A 387 -17.32 -42.79 -25.06
CA ASN A 387 -18.23 -43.27 -26.12
C ASN A 387 -17.74 -42.86 -27.52
N TRP A 388 -17.23 -41.63 -27.67
CA TRP A 388 -16.66 -41.14 -28.92
C TRP A 388 -15.44 -41.97 -29.34
N ILE A 389 -14.55 -42.30 -28.40
CA ILE A 389 -13.38 -43.15 -28.66
C ILE A 389 -13.79 -44.55 -29.06
N ARG A 390 -14.79 -45.14 -28.40
CA ARG A 390 -15.32 -46.45 -28.82
C ARG A 390 -15.82 -46.40 -30.27
N LEU A 391 -16.61 -45.39 -30.64
CA LEU A 391 -17.12 -45.24 -32.01
C LEU A 391 -16.00 -44.96 -33.03
N TYR A 392 -14.97 -44.22 -32.62
CA TYR A 392 -13.79 -43.93 -33.42
C TYR A 392 -13.01 -45.22 -33.74
N LEU A 393 -12.82 -46.09 -32.74
CA LEU A 393 -12.12 -47.37 -32.89
C LEU A 393 -12.95 -48.44 -33.63
N GLU A 394 -14.27 -48.35 -33.57
CA GLU A 394 -15.21 -49.23 -34.30
C GLU A 394 -15.41 -48.82 -35.78
N GLU A 395 -14.70 -47.81 -36.29
CA GLU A 395 -14.77 -47.32 -37.68
C GLU A 395 -16.19 -46.99 -38.20
N LYS A 396 -17.09 -46.51 -37.33
CA LYS A 396 -18.48 -46.14 -37.69
C LYS A 396 -18.57 -44.81 -38.45
N HIS A 397 -19.72 -44.57 -39.10
CA HIS A 397 -20.01 -43.40 -39.94
C HIS A 397 -19.40 -42.08 -39.46
N SER A 398 -18.69 -41.40 -40.37
CA SER A 398 -17.97 -40.14 -40.13
C SER A 398 -18.85 -39.01 -39.60
N GLU A 399 -20.11 -38.91 -40.03
CA GLU A 399 -21.01 -37.83 -39.62
C GLU A 399 -21.46 -37.96 -38.16
N VAL A 400 -21.83 -39.16 -37.71
CA VAL A 400 -22.22 -39.41 -36.31
C VAL A 400 -21.03 -39.15 -35.39
N LEU A 401 -19.85 -39.60 -35.79
CA LEU A 401 -18.61 -39.37 -35.07
C LEU A 401 -18.27 -37.87 -34.98
N PHE A 402 -18.44 -37.13 -36.07
CA PHE A 402 -18.21 -35.68 -36.11
C PHE A 402 -19.20 -34.91 -35.22
N ASN A 403 -20.50 -35.22 -35.31
CA ASN A 403 -21.54 -34.58 -34.49
C ASN A 403 -21.34 -34.87 -33.00
N LEU A 404 -21.01 -36.12 -32.64
CA LEU A 404 -20.69 -36.46 -31.26
C LEU A 404 -19.41 -35.77 -30.80
N GLY A 405 -18.36 -35.74 -31.62
CA GLY A 405 -17.09 -35.06 -31.30
C GLY A 405 -17.29 -33.58 -31.03
N SER A 406 -18.07 -32.90 -31.89
CA SER A 406 -18.44 -31.48 -31.73
C SER A 406 -19.24 -31.23 -30.44
N LYS A 407 -20.13 -32.17 -30.07
CA LYS A 407 -20.88 -32.11 -28.81
C LYS A 407 -19.96 -32.27 -27.60
N VAL A 408 -19.06 -33.25 -27.62
CA VAL A 408 -18.08 -33.51 -26.56
C VAL A 408 -17.16 -32.30 -26.37
N LEU A 409 -16.66 -31.73 -27.48
CA LEU A 409 -15.83 -30.53 -27.47
C LEU A 409 -16.54 -29.36 -26.77
N ARG A 410 -17.79 -29.09 -27.15
CA ARG A 410 -18.57 -28.00 -26.53
C ARG A 410 -18.76 -28.23 -25.03
N GLN A 411 -19.08 -29.45 -24.63
CA GLN A 411 -19.24 -29.78 -23.21
C GLN A 411 -17.94 -29.65 -22.41
N TYR A 412 -16.79 -30.03 -22.97
CA TYR A 412 -15.51 -29.79 -22.32
C TYR A 412 -15.20 -28.29 -22.17
N LEU A 413 -15.48 -27.47 -23.19
CA LEU A 413 -15.27 -26.02 -23.09
C LEU A 413 -16.16 -25.40 -22.00
N ASP A 414 -17.42 -25.81 -21.92
CA ASP A 414 -18.34 -25.36 -20.87
C ASP A 414 -17.86 -25.82 -19.48
N ALA A 415 -17.50 -27.10 -19.34
CA ALA A 415 -16.97 -27.66 -18.09
C ALA A 415 -15.69 -26.95 -17.63
N LEU A 416 -14.77 -26.69 -18.55
CA LEU A 416 -13.50 -26.02 -18.27
C LEU A 416 -13.72 -24.59 -17.80
N LYS A 417 -14.63 -23.85 -18.47
CA LYS A 417 -15.01 -22.50 -18.08
C LYS A 417 -15.64 -22.49 -16.68
N THR A 418 -16.58 -23.39 -16.41
CA THR A 418 -17.25 -23.47 -15.11
C THR A 418 -16.29 -23.88 -14.00
N LEU A 419 -15.42 -24.87 -14.21
CA LEU A 419 -14.40 -25.28 -13.24
C LEU A 419 -13.41 -24.15 -12.93
N SER A 420 -12.90 -23.47 -13.95
CA SER A 420 -11.99 -22.34 -13.79
C SER A 420 -12.65 -21.19 -13.00
N LEU A 421 -13.93 -20.91 -13.26
CA LEU A 421 -14.71 -19.92 -12.51
C LEU A 421 -14.96 -20.36 -11.06
N SER A 422 -15.32 -21.61 -10.81
CA SER A 422 -15.52 -22.16 -9.45
C SER A 422 -14.23 -22.09 -8.62
N LEU A 423 -13.10 -22.52 -9.19
CA LEU A 423 -11.79 -22.43 -8.54
C LEU A 423 -11.37 -20.98 -8.29
N SER A 424 -11.59 -20.10 -9.28
CA SER A 424 -11.33 -18.67 -9.14
C SER A 424 -12.18 -18.01 -8.05
N ALA A 425 -13.40 -18.48 -7.83
CA ALA A 425 -14.27 -18.01 -6.75
C ALA A 425 -13.85 -18.55 -5.38
N GLN A 426 -13.30 -19.77 -5.32
CA GLN A 426 -12.86 -20.37 -4.07
C GLN A 426 -11.64 -19.67 -3.45
N VAL A 427 -10.79 -19.05 -4.26
CA VAL A 427 -9.69 -18.20 -3.78
C VAL A 427 -10.21 -17.09 -2.84
N ALA A 428 -11.52 -16.87 -2.69
CA ALA A 428 -12.11 -15.94 -1.71
C ALA A 428 -12.56 -16.56 -0.35
N GLN A 429 -12.18 -17.80 0.00
CA GLN A 429 -12.57 -18.39 1.28
C GLN A 429 -11.75 -17.84 2.47
N TYR A 430 -12.43 -17.11 3.35
CA TYR A 430 -11.87 -16.50 4.56
C TYR A 430 -11.65 -17.53 5.68
N ASP A 431 -10.52 -17.43 6.40
CA ASP A 431 -10.33 -18.13 7.67
C ASP A 431 -10.98 -17.33 8.79
N ILE A 432 -12.27 -17.61 8.97
CA ILE A 432 -13.12 -16.93 9.97
C ILE A 432 -12.57 -17.12 11.38
N TYR A 433 -11.95 -18.26 11.70
CA TYR A 433 -11.45 -18.48 13.06
C TYR A 433 -10.27 -17.57 13.38
N SER A 434 -9.27 -17.49 12.49
CA SER A 434 -8.15 -16.55 12.65
C SER A 434 -8.64 -15.10 12.67
N MET A 435 -9.59 -14.74 11.79
CA MET A 435 -10.21 -13.41 11.82
C MET A 435 -10.85 -13.12 13.18
N MET A 436 -11.67 -14.04 13.70
CA MET A 436 -12.35 -13.84 14.99
C MET A 436 -11.37 -13.70 16.16
N VAL A 437 -10.30 -14.51 16.20
CA VAL A 437 -9.25 -14.39 17.23
C VAL A 437 -8.60 -13.00 17.17
N GLY A 438 -8.21 -12.53 15.97
CA GLY A 438 -7.65 -11.20 15.79
C GLY A 438 -8.61 -10.08 16.22
N THR A 439 -9.88 -10.17 15.81
CA THR A 439 -10.93 -9.20 16.19
C THR A 439 -11.15 -9.14 17.70
N VAL A 440 -11.15 -10.29 18.39
CA VAL A 440 -11.33 -10.34 19.85
C VAL A 440 -10.16 -9.65 20.56
N VAL A 441 -8.91 -9.92 20.15
CA VAL A 441 -7.72 -9.26 20.74
C VAL A 441 -7.80 -7.74 20.58
N VAL A 442 -8.14 -7.25 19.38
CA VAL A 442 -8.28 -5.81 19.13
C VAL A 442 -9.43 -5.20 19.95
N LEU A 443 -10.57 -5.89 20.04
CA LEU A 443 -11.70 -5.46 20.87
C LEU A 443 -11.32 -5.35 22.35
N GLU A 444 -10.61 -6.33 22.88
CA GLU A 444 -10.16 -6.34 24.28
C GLU A 444 -9.22 -5.16 24.55
N VAL A 445 -8.25 -4.92 23.66
CA VAL A 445 -7.33 -3.77 23.76
C VAL A 445 -8.08 -2.44 23.72
N LEU A 446 -8.99 -2.25 22.75
CA LEU A 446 -9.79 -1.02 22.66
C LEU A 446 -10.64 -0.82 23.92
N THR A 447 -11.28 -1.88 24.41
CA THR A 447 -12.08 -1.84 25.64
C THR A 447 -11.22 -1.44 26.84
N LEU A 448 -10.01 -1.98 26.95
CA LEU A 448 -9.05 -1.60 27.99
C LEU A 448 -8.63 -0.13 27.88
N LEU A 449 -8.35 0.36 26.68
CA LEU A 449 -8.03 1.77 26.46
C LEU A 449 -9.21 2.66 26.88
N LEU A 450 -10.44 2.36 26.44
CA LEU A 450 -11.64 3.13 26.79
C LEU A 450 -11.91 3.14 28.30
N LEU A 451 -11.83 2.00 28.97
CA LEU A 451 -12.02 1.90 30.43
C LEU A 451 -10.92 2.64 31.22
N SER A 452 -9.72 2.77 30.65
CA SER A 452 -8.57 3.42 31.28
C SER A 452 -8.56 4.94 31.15
N VAL A 453 -9.40 5.54 30.27
CA VAL A 453 -9.45 7.00 30.03
C VAL A 453 -9.51 7.84 31.32
N PRO A 454 -10.40 7.56 32.29
CA PRO A 454 -10.54 8.41 33.47
C PRO A 454 -9.34 8.34 34.43
N GLN A 455 -8.55 7.27 34.36
CA GLN A 455 -7.35 7.09 35.17
C GLN A 455 -6.12 7.63 34.44
N ALA A 456 -6.01 7.37 33.13
CA ALA A 456 -4.91 7.80 32.28
C ALA A 456 -4.80 9.33 32.18
N LEU A 457 -5.93 10.04 32.14
CA LEU A 457 -5.98 11.51 32.06
C LEU A 457 -5.86 12.22 33.43
N ARG A 458 -5.62 11.49 34.52
CA ARG A 458 -5.34 12.12 35.83
C ARG A 458 -3.98 12.83 35.80
N ARG A 459 -3.80 13.84 36.65
CA ARG A 459 -2.52 14.58 36.82
C ARG A 459 -1.31 13.67 37.06
N LYS A 460 -1.49 12.54 37.75
CA LYS A 460 -0.40 11.58 37.99
C LYS A 460 -0.08 10.71 36.76
N ALA A 461 -0.97 10.58 35.77
CA ALA A 461 -0.79 9.72 34.59
C ALA A 461 -0.30 8.30 34.92
N GLU A 462 -0.73 7.76 36.06
CA GLU A 462 -0.40 6.42 36.54
C GLU A 462 -1.65 5.56 36.51
N LEU A 463 -1.52 4.38 35.92
CA LEU A 463 -2.57 3.37 35.87
C LEU A 463 -2.24 2.26 36.87
N GLU A 464 -3.17 1.98 37.78
CA GLU A 464 -3.13 0.80 38.61
C GLU A 464 -3.89 -0.31 37.90
N VAL A 465 -3.18 -1.34 37.44
CA VAL A 465 -3.79 -2.56 36.91
C VAL A 465 -4.06 -3.51 38.09
N PRO A 466 -5.33 -3.73 38.46
CA PRO A 466 -5.71 -4.59 39.58
C PRO A 466 -5.59 -6.07 39.17
N LEU A 467 -4.47 -6.70 39.51
CA LEU A 467 -4.19 -8.11 39.18
C LEU A 467 -4.57 -9.10 40.30
N SER A 468 -4.88 -8.63 41.51
CA SER A 468 -4.60 -9.41 42.73
C SER A 468 -5.81 -10.00 43.47
N SER A 469 -6.97 -10.19 42.84
CA SER A 469 -8.08 -10.93 43.49
C SER A 469 -7.99 -12.43 43.15
N PRO A 470 -8.09 -13.35 44.12
CA PRO A 470 -8.06 -14.79 43.86
C PRO A 470 -9.19 -15.26 42.93
N GLY A 471 -10.32 -14.55 42.88
CA GLY A 471 -11.42 -14.85 41.97
C GLY A 471 -11.06 -14.68 40.48
N PHE A 472 -10.16 -13.75 40.14
CA PHE A 472 -9.72 -13.55 38.76
C PHE A 472 -8.75 -14.63 38.28
N SER A 473 -8.02 -15.28 39.20
CA SER A 473 -7.18 -16.43 38.83
C SER A 473 -8.01 -17.61 38.34
N LEU A 474 -9.16 -17.89 38.97
CA LEU A 474 -10.09 -18.92 38.49
C LEU A 474 -10.67 -18.58 37.11
N LEU A 475 -11.10 -17.33 36.92
CA LEU A 475 -11.60 -16.85 35.62
C LEU A 475 -10.55 -17.03 34.52
N PHE A 476 -9.31 -16.66 34.80
CA PHE A 476 -8.19 -16.79 33.87
C PHE A 476 -7.99 -18.23 33.39
N TYR A 477 -7.94 -19.19 34.32
CA TYR A 477 -7.75 -20.60 33.98
C TYR A 477 -8.98 -21.19 33.26
N LEU A 478 -10.20 -20.80 33.65
CA LEU A 478 -11.42 -21.26 33.01
C LEU A 478 -11.52 -20.76 31.56
N VAL A 479 -11.20 -19.49 31.32
CA VAL A 479 -11.18 -18.91 29.97
C VAL A 479 -10.13 -19.59 29.09
N ILE A 480 -8.92 -19.83 29.61
CA ILE A 480 -7.89 -20.58 28.86
C ILE A 480 -8.40 -21.99 28.51
N LEU A 481 -9.03 -22.68 29.45
CA LEU A 481 -9.58 -24.01 29.21
C LEU A 481 -10.65 -23.97 28.11
N VAL A 482 -11.58 -23.02 28.16
CA VAL A 482 -12.62 -22.84 27.14
C VAL A 482 -12.01 -22.51 25.78
N LEU A 483 -11.06 -21.56 25.71
CA LEU A 483 -10.37 -21.22 24.47
C LEU A 483 -9.62 -22.41 23.89
N SER A 484 -8.96 -23.20 24.74
CA SER A 484 -8.26 -24.42 24.31
C SER A 484 -9.24 -25.49 23.81
N ALA A 485 -10.41 -25.65 24.44
CA ALA A 485 -11.43 -26.58 24.00
C ALA A 485 -12.03 -26.14 22.65
N VAL A 486 -12.35 -24.86 22.47
CA VAL A 486 -12.80 -24.29 21.20
C VAL A 486 -11.73 -24.48 20.12
N HIS A 487 -10.46 -24.23 20.44
CA HIS A 487 -9.34 -24.44 19.53
C HIS A 487 -9.24 -25.90 19.08
N VAL A 488 -9.32 -26.86 20.01
CA VAL A 488 -9.34 -28.30 19.68
C VAL A 488 -10.54 -28.64 18.80
N ILE A 489 -11.74 -28.17 19.12
CA ILE A 489 -12.95 -28.43 18.33
C ILE A 489 -12.79 -27.87 16.91
N VAL A 490 -12.34 -26.62 16.77
CA VAL A 490 -12.15 -26.00 15.45
C VAL A 490 -11.07 -26.72 14.66
N CYS A 491 -9.91 -27.01 15.25
CA CYS A 491 -8.81 -27.66 14.54
C CYS A 491 -9.07 -29.15 14.23
N THR A 492 -10.03 -29.80 14.91
CA THR A 492 -10.48 -31.17 14.59
C THR A 492 -11.67 -31.20 13.64
N SER A 493 -12.50 -30.15 13.60
CA SER A 493 -13.67 -30.06 12.70
C SER A 493 -13.36 -29.37 11.37
N ALA A 494 -12.32 -28.54 11.30
CA ALA A 494 -11.96 -27.83 10.08
C ALA A 494 -11.45 -28.83 9.02
N GLU A 495 -12.30 -29.11 8.04
CA GLU A 495 -11.89 -29.76 6.78
C GLU A 495 -10.95 -28.84 5.97
N SER A 496 -10.90 -27.54 6.29
CA SER A 496 -10.06 -26.53 5.63
C SER A 496 -8.86 -26.07 6.46
N SER A 497 -7.82 -25.58 5.78
CA SER A 497 -6.57 -25.13 6.40
C SER A 497 -6.74 -23.80 7.15
N CYS A 498 -7.01 -23.86 8.44
CA CYS A 498 -6.97 -22.69 9.32
C CYS A 498 -5.51 -22.32 9.68
N TYR A 499 -5.15 -21.04 9.54
CA TYR A 499 -3.81 -20.54 9.89
C TYR A 499 -3.52 -20.68 11.39
N PHE A 500 -4.48 -20.33 12.26
CA PHE A 500 -4.33 -20.43 13.70
C PHE A 500 -4.10 -21.88 14.17
N CYS A 501 -4.67 -22.87 13.47
CA CYS A 501 -4.39 -24.29 13.70
C CYS A 501 -3.03 -24.75 13.17
N GLY A 502 -2.43 -24.01 12.23
CA GLY A 502 -1.08 -24.26 11.71
C GLY A 502 0.05 -23.65 12.54
N LEU A 503 -0.27 -22.76 13.49
CA LEU A 503 0.69 -22.24 14.45
C LEU A 503 1.14 -23.34 15.42
N SER A 504 2.35 -23.21 15.95
CA SER A 504 2.78 -24.11 17.03
C SER A 504 1.83 -23.97 18.22
N TRP A 505 1.54 -25.08 18.91
CA TRP A 505 0.72 -25.08 20.13
C TRP A 505 1.22 -24.07 21.17
N LEU A 506 2.53 -23.80 21.21
CA LEU A 506 3.12 -22.76 22.06
C LEU A 506 2.70 -21.34 21.64
N ALA A 507 2.72 -21.04 20.34
CA ALA A 507 2.31 -19.73 19.84
C ALA A 507 0.79 -19.51 19.97
N ALA A 508 -0.02 -20.51 19.58
CA ALA A 508 -1.47 -20.47 19.77
C ALA A 508 -1.83 -20.36 21.27
N GLY A 509 -1.16 -21.15 22.12
CA GLY A 509 -1.25 -21.05 23.58
C GLY A 509 -0.90 -19.67 24.11
N GLY A 510 0.16 -19.04 23.59
CA GLY A 510 0.56 -17.69 23.95
C GLY A 510 -0.53 -16.65 23.67
N VAL A 511 -1.20 -16.73 22.52
CA VAL A 511 -2.31 -15.84 22.17
C VAL A 511 -3.52 -16.09 23.07
N MET A 512 -3.86 -17.35 23.37
CA MET A 512 -4.96 -17.68 24.29
C MET A 512 -4.70 -17.19 25.72
N VAL A 513 -3.45 -17.31 26.20
CA VAL A 513 -3.01 -16.79 27.50
C VAL A 513 -3.13 -15.26 27.52
N LEU A 514 -2.70 -14.59 26.44
CA LEU A 514 -2.80 -13.14 26.32
C LEU A 514 -4.26 -12.67 26.35
N ALA A 515 -5.14 -13.26 25.53
CA ALA A 515 -6.57 -12.92 25.51
C ALA A 515 -7.22 -13.15 26.88
N SER A 516 -6.95 -14.29 27.52
CA SER A 516 -7.45 -14.56 28.87
C SER A 516 -6.95 -13.53 29.90
N ALA A 517 -5.68 -13.14 29.82
CA ALA A 517 -5.12 -12.12 30.70
C ALA A 517 -5.79 -10.75 30.48
N LEU A 518 -5.98 -10.33 29.23
CA LEU A 518 -6.65 -9.07 28.89
C LEU A 518 -8.09 -9.07 29.38
N LEU A 519 -8.86 -10.14 29.13
CA LEU A 519 -10.23 -10.29 29.61
C LEU A 519 -10.31 -10.20 31.14
N CYS A 520 -9.39 -10.85 31.86
CA CYS A 520 -9.35 -10.76 33.32
C CYS A 520 -9.08 -9.33 33.80
N VAL A 521 -8.20 -8.58 33.11
CA VAL A 521 -7.97 -7.17 33.42
C VAL A 521 -9.23 -6.34 33.15
N ILE A 522 -9.91 -6.55 32.01
CA ILE A 522 -11.16 -5.84 31.68
C ILE A 522 -12.21 -6.07 32.75
N VAL A 523 -12.47 -7.33 33.11
CA VAL A 523 -13.46 -7.68 34.14
C VAL A 523 -13.05 -7.11 35.50
N SER A 524 -11.77 -7.13 35.84
CA SER A 524 -11.27 -6.53 37.07
C SER A 524 -11.46 -5.01 37.10
N VAL A 525 -11.20 -4.31 36.00
CA VAL A 525 -11.46 -2.86 35.90
C VAL A 525 -12.95 -2.57 35.96
N LEU A 526 -13.78 -3.32 35.23
CA LEU A 526 -15.23 -3.15 35.19
C LEU A 526 -15.87 -3.40 36.57
N THR A 527 -15.45 -4.46 37.26
CA THR A 527 -15.91 -4.75 38.63
C THR A 527 -15.50 -3.65 39.60
N ASN A 528 -14.28 -3.12 39.51
CA ASN A 528 -13.88 -1.97 40.33
C ASN A 528 -14.70 -0.71 40.03
N VAL A 529 -15.05 -0.45 38.76
CA VAL A 529 -15.93 0.66 38.37
C VAL A 529 -17.35 0.47 38.93
N LEU A 530 -17.92 -0.74 38.82
CA LEU A 530 -19.25 -1.05 39.36
C LEU A 530 -19.30 -1.01 40.90
N VAL A 531 -18.34 -1.67 41.56
CA VAL A 531 -18.28 -1.76 43.03
C VAL A 531 -17.94 -0.40 43.65
N GLY A 532 -17.00 0.34 43.06
CA GLY A 532 -16.66 1.70 43.48
C GLY A 532 -17.78 2.72 43.22
N GLY A 533 -18.66 2.47 42.25
CA GLY A 533 -19.87 3.26 41.99
C GLY A 533 -20.90 3.20 43.13
N ASN A 534 -20.89 2.14 43.94
CA ASN A 534 -21.84 1.96 45.06
C ASN A 534 -21.37 2.58 46.38
N THR A 535 -20.15 3.11 46.47
CA THR A 535 -19.77 3.97 47.60
C THR A 535 -20.38 5.36 47.41
N PRO A 536 -21.22 5.86 48.34
CA PRO A 536 -21.80 7.19 48.21
C PRO A 536 -20.68 8.21 48.18
N ARG A 537 -20.47 8.82 47.02
CA ARG A 537 -19.50 9.88 46.79
C ARG A 537 -19.83 11.06 47.70
N LYS A 538 -19.20 11.10 48.89
CA LYS A 538 -19.17 12.32 49.71
C LYS A 538 -18.52 13.39 48.83
N ASN A 539 -19.31 14.41 48.50
CA ASN A 539 -19.12 15.41 47.46
C ASN A 539 -19.43 14.88 46.05
N PRO A 540 -20.64 15.15 45.53
CA PRO A 540 -20.72 15.47 44.12
C PRO A 540 -19.88 16.75 43.96
N MET A 541 -18.59 16.60 43.62
CA MET A 541 -18.02 17.59 42.72
C MET A 541 -18.98 17.56 41.54
N HIS A 542 -19.84 18.58 41.45
CA HIS A 542 -20.48 18.94 40.20
C HIS A 542 -19.38 18.79 39.15
N PRO A 543 -19.51 17.89 38.16
CA PRO A 543 -18.68 18.02 37.00
C PRO A 543 -19.16 19.33 36.37
N SER A 544 -18.55 20.45 36.74
CA SER A 544 -18.60 21.68 35.95
C SER A 544 -17.78 21.42 34.67
N SER A 545 -18.11 20.35 33.97
CA SER A 545 -17.59 19.98 32.67
C SER A 545 -18.56 20.60 31.68
N ARG A 546 -18.54 21.93 31.56
CA ARG A 546 -18.94 22.52 30.29
C ARG A 546 -17.89 22.03 29.30
N TRP A 547 -18.22 20.98 28.56
CA TRP A 547 -17.45 20.56 27.40
C TRP A 547 -17.24 21.81 26.55
N SER A 548 -16.01 22.07 26.13
CA SER A 548 -15.76 23.17 25.23
C SER A 548 -16.47 22.90 23.90
N GLU A 549 -16.84 23.94 23.14
CA GLU A 549 -17.39 23.77 21.79
C GLU A 549 -16.39 22.98 20.90
N LEU A 550 -15.09 23.15 21.17
CA LEU A 550 -14.00 22.44 20.52
C LEU A 550 -13.94 20.95 20.89
N ASP A 551 -14.11 20.59 22.16
CA ASP A 551 -14.17 19.19 22.62
C ASP A 551 -15.29 18.44 21.91
N LEU A 552 -16.47 19.07 21.82
CA LEU A 552 -17.62 18.50 21.14
C LEU A 552 -17.35 18.32 19.64
N LEU A 553 -16.73 19.31 19.00
CA LEU A 553 -16.35 19.22 17.59
C LEU A 553 -15.34 18.09 17.35
N ILE A 554 -14.31 17.98 18.19
CA ILE A 554 -13.29 16.93 18.07
C ILE A 554 -13.92 15.55 18.24
N LEU A 555 -14.79 15.38 19.24
CA LEU A 555 -15.47 14.12 19.49
C LEU A 555 -16.41 13.74 18.32
N LEU A 556 -17.27 14.67 17.89
CA LEU A 556 -18.20 14.45 16.79
C LEU A 556 -17.49 14.25 15.46
N GLY A 557 -16.40 14.98 15.21
CA GLY A 557 -15.60 14.84 13.99
C GLY A 557 -14.89 13.50 13.92
N THR A 558 -14.31 13.04 15.03
CA THR A 558 -13.67 11.72 15.12
C THR A 558 -14.72 10.60 14.96
N ALA A 559 -15.88 10.72 15.62
CA ALA A 559 -16.98 9.78 15.45
C ALA A 559 -17.52 9.78 14.00
N GLY A 560 -17.61 10.95 13.37
CA GLY A 560 -18.03 11.10 11.98
C GLY A 560 -17.09 10.44 10.98
N HIS A 561 -15.77 10.53 11.18
CA HIS A 561 -14.78 9.79 10.40
C HIS A 561 -14.95 8.28 10.57
N VAL A 562 -15.10 7.81 11.80
CA VAL A 562 -15.29 6.38 12.08
C VAL A 562 -16.56 5.84 11.42
N LEU A 563 -17.65 6.62 11.42
CA LEU A 563 -18.89 6.26 10.73
C LEU A 563 -18.75 6.28 9.20
N SER A 564 -17.93 7.17 8.64
CA SER A 564 -17.75 7.26 7.18
C SER A 564 -17.06 6.01 6.60
N LEU A 565 -16.24 5.32 7.40
CA LEU A 565 -15.62 4.05 7.01
C LEU A 565 -16.61 2.91 6.69
N GLY A 566 -17.89 3.06 7.06
CA GLY A 566 -18.95 2.10 6.75
C GLY A 566 -19.43 2.09 5.29
N ALA A 567 -19.00 3.06 4.47
CA ALA A 567 -19.42 3.19 3.08
C ALA A 567 -18.22 3.16 2.13
N SER A 568 -18.29 2.35 1.06
CA SER A 568 -17.17 2.20 0.10
C SER A 568 -16.78 3.52 -0.55
N SER A 569 -17.74 4.37 -0.91
CA SER A 569 -17.48 5.68 -1.51
C SER A 569 -16.75 6.65 -0.57
N PHE A 570 -17.06 6.62 0.73
CA PHE A 570 -16.35 7.42 1.73
C PHE A 570 -14.96 6.87 2.02
N VAL A 571 -14.74 5.56 1.89
CA VAL A 571 -13.40 4.96 1.95
C VAL A 571 -12.59 5.34 0.72
N GLU A 572 -13.17 5.30 -0.49
CA GLU A 572 -12.48 5.75 -1.71
C GLU A 572 -12.08 7.23 -1.62
N GLU A 573 -12.99 8.08 -1.13
CA GLU A 573 -12.83 9.53 -1.06
C GLU A 573 -12.51 10.02 0.38
N GLU A 574 -11.81 9.22 1.19
CA GLU A 574 -11.56 9.51 2.61
C GLU A 574 -10.85 10.86 2.83
N HIS A 575 -9.99 11.25 1.89
CA HIS A 575 -9.34 12.56 1.87
C HIS A 575 -10.35 13.72 1.98
N GLN A 576 -11.55 13.61 1.39
CA GLN A 576 -12.60 14.62 1.52
C GLN A 576 -13.11 14.73 2.96
N THR A 577 -13.18 13.61 3.68
CA THR A 577 -13.55 13.58 5.10
C THR A 577 -12.52 14.35 5.92
N TRP A 578 -11.23 14.07 5.74
CA TRP A 578 -10.16 14.79 6.44
C TRP A 578 -10.09 16.27 6.07
N TYR A 579 -10.26 16.62 4.79
CA TYR A 579 -10.33 18.01 4.36
C TYR A 579 -11.53 18.74 4.98
N PHE A 580 -12.68 18.08 5.08
CA PHE A 580 -13.86 18.64 5.75
C PHE A 580 -13.58 18.87 7.25
N LEU A 581 -13.01 17.89 7.94
CA LEU A 581 -12.70 17.98 9.37
C LEU A 581 -11.68 19.10 9.67
N VAL A 582 -10.58 19.17 8.92
CA VAL A 582 -9.56 20.22 9.11
C VAL A 582 -10.11 21.61 8.80
N ASN A 583 -10.92 21.75 7.74
CA ASN A 583 -11.52 23.05 7.44
C ASN A 583 -12.50 23.47 8.54
N THR A 584 -13.31 22.55 9.06
CA THR A 584 -14.25 22.80 10.16
C THR A 584 -13.52 23.17 11.43
N LEU A 585 -12.41 22.49 11.73
CA LEU A 585 -11.52 22.82 12.84
C LEU A 585 -10.96 24.24 12.72
N CYS A 586 -10.44 24.63 11.54
CA CYS A 586 -9.92 25.99 11.32
C CYS A 586 -11.00 27.06 11.49
N LEU A 587 -12.24 26.80 11.05
CA LEU A 587 -13.36 27.72 11.25
C LEU A 587 -13.72 27.85 12.74
N ALA A 588 -13.78 26.73 13.47
CA ALA A 588 -14.03 26.74 14.91
C ALA A 588 -12.94 27.50 15.68
N LEU A 589 -11.67 27.27 15.35
CA LEU A 589 -10.54 28.01 15.93
C LEU A 589 -10.62 29.51 15.59
N SER A 590 -11.11 29.88 14.41
CA SER A 590 -11.33 31.29 14.06
C SER A 590 -12.42 31.94 14.91
N GLN A 591 -13.49 31.21 15.22
CA GLN A 591 -14.55 31.67 16.11
C GLN A 591 -14.08 31.76 17.56
N GLU A 592 -13.32 30.78 18.04
CA GLU A 592 -12.76 30.76 19.39
C GLU A 592 -11.75 31.89 19.62
N THR A 593 -10.83 32.10 18.66
CA THR A 593 -9.88 33.22 18.69
C THR A 593 -10.61 34.57 18.66
N TYR A 594 -11.65 34.71 17.83
CA TYR A 594 -12.46 35.93 17.80
C TYR A 594 -13.12 36.19 19.16
N ARG A 595 -13.74 35.15 19.75
CA ARG A 595 -14.41 35.25 21.05
C ARG A 595 -13.45 35.66 22.17
N ASN A 596 -12.28 35.02 22.26
CA ASN A 596 -11.31 35.27 23.33
C ASN A 596 -10.62 36.64 23.23
N TYR A 597 -10.43 37.17 22.02
CA TYR A 597 -9.68 38.44 21.83
C TYR A 597 -10.54 39.68 21.59
N PHE A 598 -11.77 39.53 21.08
CA PHE A 598 -12.66 40.63 20.69
C PHE A 598 -13.99 40.68 21.46
N LEU A 599 -14.49 39.56 21.99
CA LEU A 599 -15.73 39.51 22.79
C LEU A 599 -15.49 39.28 24.28
N GLY A 600 -14.25 39.00 24.71
CA GLY A 600 -13.91 38.77 26.10
C GLY A 600 -14.24 40.00 26.95
N ASP A 601 -15.07 39.79 27.98
CA ASP A 601 -15.67 40.73 28.93
C ASP A 601 -14.83 41.99 29.19
N ASP A 602 -15.45 43.17 29.06
CA ASP A 602 -14.89 44.50 29.38
C ASP A 602 -14.63 44.70 30.90
N GLY A 603 -14.31 43.64 31.64
CA GLY A 603 -14.31 43.64 33.10
C GLY A 603 -13.33 42.67 33.74
N GLU A 604 -12.10 42.52 33.24
CA GLU A 604 -10.92 42.21 34.08
C GLU A 604 -9.62 42.26 33.24
N PRO A 605 -8.61 43.09 33.60
CA PRO A 605 -7.33 43.05 32.92
C PRO A 605 -6.62 41.71 33.23
N PRO A 606 -5.89 41.13 32.25
CA PRO A 606 -5.29 39.81 32.41
C PRO A 606 -4.25 39.84 33.54
N CYS A 607 -4.60 39.21 34.67
CA CYS A 607 -3.71 38.99 35.79
C CYS A 607 -2.45 38.22 35.35
N GLY A 608 -1.29 38.74 35.73
CA GLY A 608 -0.12 37.92 36.04
C GLY A 608 1.02 37.90 35.01
N LEU A 609 1.72 39.03 34.84
CA LEU A 609 3.17 39.00 34.95
C LEU A 609 3.49 39.32 36.41
N CYS A 610 3.62 38.28 37.25
CA CYS A 610 4.15 38.40 38.60
C CYS A 610 5.59 38.93 38.49
N VAL A 611 5.76 40.23 38.58
CA VAL A 611 7.00 40.81 39.06
C VAL A 611 6.96 40.62 40.57
N GLU A 612 7.85 39.76 41.07
CA GLU A 612 8.15 39.65 42.49
C GLU A 612 8.49 41.06 43.01
N GLN A 613 7.58 41.67 43.75
CA GLN A 613 7.89 42.81 44.60
C GLN A 613 7.61 42.44 46.04
N GLY A 614 8.64 42.69 46.85
CA GLY A 614 8.79 42.26 48.22
C GLY A 614 7.61 42.61 49.10
N HIS A 615 7.28 41.63 49.92
CA HIS A 615 6.34 41.72 51.01
C HIS A 615 7.05 42.41 52.18
N ASP A 616 6.85 43.72 52.36
CA ASP A 616 7.21 44.41 53.59
C ASP A 616 6.19 45.51 53.92
N GLY A 617 5.59 45.38 55.10
CA GLY A 617 5.39 46.53 55.98
C GLY A 617 4.20 47.46 55.74
N ALA A 618 3.15 47.20 56.52
CA ALA A 618 2.63 48.17 57.50
C ALA A 618 1.83 49.41 57.02
N THR A 619 0.51 49.29 57.26
CA THR A 619 -0.35 50.21 58.04
C THR A 619 -0.54 51.68 57.65
N ALA A 620 -1.80 52.10 57.86
CA ALA A 620 -2.31 53.47 58.01
C ALA A 620 -2.44 54.27 56.70
N ALA A 621 -3.41 55.16 56.50
CA ALA A 621 -4.65 55.55 57.14
C ALA A 621 -5.20 56.67 56.23
N TRP A 622 -6.51 56.65 55.98
CA TRP A 622 -7.43 57.79 55.89
C TRP A 622 -6.92 59.12 55.30
N GLN A 623 -7.57 59.64 54.26
CA GLN A 623 -8.41 60.86 54.38
C GLN A 623 -9.04 61.30 53.06
N ASP A 624 -10.27 61.79 53.23
CA ASP A 624 -11.15 62.51 52.31
C ASP A 624 -10.51 63.72 51.62
N GLY A 625 -11.10 64.11 50.47
CA GLY A 625 -11.01 65.49 49.96
C GLY A 625 -11.40 65.64 48.49
N PRO A 626 -12.50 66.35 48.15
CA PRO A 626 -12.93 66.57 46.78
C PRO A 626 -12.36 67.88 46.21
N GLY A 627 -12.10 67.90 44.91
CA GLY A 627 -11.68 69.10 44.20
C GLY A 627 -11.94 69.00 42.71
N CYS A 628 -12.94 69.77 42.25
CA CYS A 628 -13.02 70.27 40.88
C CYS A 628 -11.64 70.75 40.41
N ASP A 629 -11.27 70.46 39.16
CA ASP A 629 -11.28 71.54 38.18
C ASP A 629 -11.20 71.03 36.75
N VAL A 630 -12.00 71.72 35.95
CA VAL A 630 -12.05 71.71 34.50
C VAL A 630 -10.68 72.13 33.97
N LEU A 631 -10.01 71.25 33.23
CA LEU A 631 -8.99 71.64 32.27
C LEU A 631 -9.38 71.07 30.90
N GLU A 632 -10.03 71.93 30.11
CA GLU A 632 -9.93 71.87 28.66
C GLU A 632 -8.45 71.89 28.23
N ARG A 633 -8.21 71.36 27.02
CA ARG A 633 -6.95 71.36 26.26
C ARG A 633 -6.09 70.15 26.62
N ASP A 634 -5.96 69.14 25.77
CA ASP A 634 -5.55 69.25 24.38
C ASP A 634 -5.95 67.96 23.64
N LYS A 635 -6.58 68.08 22.47
CA LYS A 635 -6.64 67.00 21.48
C LYS A 635 -5.25 66.86 20.85
N GLY A 636 -4.26 66.51 21.67
CA GLY A 636 -3.07 65.87 21.17
C GLY A 636 -3.51 64.48 20.71
N HIS A 637 -3.54 64.27 19.40
CA HIS A 637 -3.50 62.94 18.82
C HIS A 637 -2.22 62.25 19.32
N GLY A 638 -2.26 61.72 20.54
CA GLY A 638 -1.25 60.83 21.06
C GLY A 638 -1.27 59.62 20.15
N SER A 639 -0.24 59.47 19.33
CA SER A 639 0.01 58.24 18.60
C SER A 639 -0.13 57.09 19.60
N PRO A 640 -0.94 56.05 19.33
CA PRO A 640 -1.07 54.93 20.24
C PRO A 640 0.34 54.44 20.58
N SER A 641 0.61 54.27 21.87
CA SER A 641 1.91 53.83 22.35
C SER A 641 2.33 52.58 21.55
N THR A 642 3.60 52.48 21.17
CA THR A 642 4.11 51.38 20.33
C THR A 642 3.73 49.99 20.89
N SER A 643 3.58 49.88 22.20
CA SER A 643 3.07 48.70 22.91
C SER A 643 1.61 48.34 22.55
N GLU A 644 0.70 49.31 22.50
CA GLU A 644 -0.70 49.08 22.09
C GLU A 644 -0.83 48.74 20.60
N VAL A 645 -0.03 49.38 19.73
CA VAL A 645 0.01 49.06 18.30
C VAL A 645 0.52 47.64 18.06
N LEU A 646 1.59 47.23 18.77
CA LEU A 646 2.12 45.86 18.71
C LEU A 646 1.09 44.84 19.18
N ARG A 647 0.40 45.12 20.29
CA ARG A 647 -0.66 44.26 20.82
C ARG A 647 -1.85 44.15 19.85
N GLY A 648 -2.24 45.25 19.21
CA GLY A 648 -3.26 45.27 18.16
C GLY A 648 -2.86 44.43 16.94
N ARG A 649 -1.62 44.54 16.47
CA ARG A 649 -1.11 43.76 15.33
C ARG A 649 -1.09 42.26 15.61
N GLU A 650 -0.72 41.87 16.83
CA GLU A 650 -0.76 40.46 17.26
C GLU A 650 -2.19 39.91 17.28
N LYS A 651 -3.18 40.67 17.79
CA LYS A 651 -4.60 40.27 17.74
C LYS A 651 -5.08 39.99 16.32
N TRP A 652 -4.76 40.88 15.38
CA TRP A 652 -5.12 40.69 13.97
C TRP A 652 -4.39 39.50 13.33
N MET A 653 -3.12 39.26 13.68
CA MET A 653 -2.38 38.09 13.20
C MET A 653 -2.96 36.78 13.73
N VAL A 654 -3.39 36.74 14.99
CA VAL A 654 -4.06 35.58 15.59
C VAL A 654 -5.36 35.28 14.83
N LEU A 655 -6.20 36.28 14.60
CA LEU A 655 -7.46 36.11 13.87
C LEU A 655 -7.25 35.75 12.39
N ALA A 656 -6.22 36.28 11.74
CA ALA A 656 -5.93 35.98 10.35
C ALA A 656 -5.30 34.58 10.15
N SER A 657 -4.75 33.99 11.21
CA SER A 657 -4.00 32.73 11.09
C SER A 657 -4.83 31.53 10.61
N PRO A 658 -6.06 31.25 11.11
CA PRO A 658 -6.85 30.12 10.61
C PRO A 658 -7.30 30.32 9.16
N TRP A 659 -7.59 31.57 8.76
CA TRP A 659 -7.92 31.92 7.39
C TRP A 659 -6.74 31.71 6.43
N LEU A 660 -5.52 32.07 6.86
CA LEU A 660 -4.32 31.80 6.09
C LEU A 660 -4.08 30.28 5.93
N ILE A 661 -4.33 29.51 7.00
CA ILE A 661 -4.22 28.04 6.96
C ILE A 661 -5.25 27.45 5.99
N LEU A 662 -6.51 27.92 6.02
CA LEU A 662 -7.54 27.50 5.05
C LEU A 662 -7.13 27.81 3.61
N ALA A 663 -6.54 28.97 3.36
CA ALA A 663 -6.02 29.32 2.03
C ALA A 663 -4.87 28.38 1.61
N CYS A 664 -3.95 28.05 2.52
CA CYS A 664 -2.88 27.08 2.27
C CYS A 664 -3.46 25.69 1.96
N CYS A 665 -4.40 25.19 2.76
CA CYS A 665 -5.08 23.92 2.53
C CYS A 665 -5.80 23.91 1.17
N ARG A 666 -6.46 25.01 0.78
CA ARG A 666 -7.11 25.13 -0.54
C ARG A 666 -6.10 25.03 -1.69
N LEU A 667 -4.93 25.65 -1.56
CA LEU A 667 -3.86 25.54 -2.56
C LEU A 667 -3.30 24.12 -2.63
N LEU A 668 -3.05 23.48 -1.48
CA LEU A 668 -2.56 22.09 -1.43
C LEU A 668 -3.51 21.09 -2.09
N ARG A 669 -4.83 21.27 -1.95
CA ARG A 669 -5.83 20.43 -2.64
C ARG A 669 -5.74 20.49 -4.16
N SER A 670 -5.27 21.60 -4.71
CA SER A 670 -5.11 21.75 -6.16
C SER A 670 -3.81 21.15 -6.69
N LEU A 671 -2.84 20.92 -5.80
CA LEU A 671 -1.53 20.38 -6.14
C LEU A 671 -1.64 18.91 -6.53
N ASN A 672 -2.23 18.10 -5.66
CA ASN A 672 -2.45 16.68 -5.90
C ASN A 672 -3.94 16.36 -5.82
N GLN A 673 -4.51 15.87 -6.92
CA GLN A 673 -5.84 15.28 -6.90
C GLN A 673 -5.75 13.90 -6.25
N THR A 674 -6.58 13.69 -5.24
CA THR A 674 -6.67 12.44 -4.48
C THR A 674 -8.04 11.82 -4.72
N GLY A 675 -8.14 10.50 -4.56
CA GLY A 675 -9.36 9.74 -4.83
C GLY A 675 -9.44 9.16 -6.24
N VAL A 676 -10.61 8.61 -6.57
CA VAL A 676 -10.87 7.92 -7.85
C VAL A 676 -11.70 8.82 -8.77
N GLN A 677 -12.65 9.58 -8.23
CA GLN A 677 -13.65 10.30 -9.04
C GLN A 677 -13.02 11.28 -10.04
N TRP A 678 -11.92 11.93 -9.66
CA TRP A 678 -11.25 12.95 -10.46
C TRP A 678 -9.87 12.52 -10.96
N ALA A 679 -9.45 11.27 -10.68
CA ALA A 679 -8.11 10.77 -11.04
C ALA A 679 -7.78 10.85 -12.54
N HIS A 680 -8.81 10.86 -13.41
CA HIS A 680 -8.66 11.00 -14.86
C HIS A 680 -8.32 12.43 -15.31
N ARG A 681 -8.42 13.44 -14.43
CA ARG A 681 -8.13 14.84 -14.77
C ARG A 681 -6.72 15.21 -14.32
N PRO A 682 -5.96 15.95 -15.16
CA PRO A 682 -4.66 16.44 -14.74
C PRO A 682 -4.84 17.44 -13.58
N ASP A 683 -3.97 17.33 -12.58
CA ASP A 683 -3.83 18.28 -11.49
C ASP A 683 -2.63 19.21 -11.72
N LEU A 684 -2.41 20.14 -10.79
CA LEU A 684 -1.28 21.06 -10.88
C LEU A 684 0.06 20.32 -10.77
N GLY A 685 0.12 19.23 -10.00
CA GLY A 685 1.29 18.36 -9.91
C GLY A 685 1.67 17.76 -11.26
N HIS A 686 0.70 17.20 -11.98
CA HIS A 686 0.85 16.64 -13.32
C HIS A 686 1.28 17.72 -14.33
N TRP A 687 0.67 18.90 -14.25
CA TRP A 687 1.07 20.05 -15.07
C TRP A 687 2.53 20.44 -14.81
N LEU A 688 2.96 20.49 -13.55
CA LEU A 688 4.34 20.81 -13.17
C LEU A 688 5.35 19.74 -13.58
N THR A 689 4.98 18.46 -13.59
CA THR A 689 5.85 17.35 -14.01
C THR A 689 5.99 17.22 -15.53
N SER A 690 5.13 17.91 -16.30
CA SER A 690 5.26 17.94 -17.76
C SER A 690 6.62 18.47 -18.19
N SER A 691 7.15 17.94 -19.30
CA SER A 691 8.43 18.37 -19.88
C SER A 691 8.46 19.86 -20.20
N ASP A 692 7.30 20.43 -20.55
CA ASP A 692 7.15 21.81 -20.97
C ASP A 692 7.31 22.79 -19.79
N HIS A 693 6.93 22.36 -18.57
CA HIS A 693 6.89 23.20 -17.36
C HIS A 693 8.01 22.90 -16.35
N LYS A 694 9.09 22.27 -16.84
CA LYS A 694 10.25 21.91 -16.01
C LYS A 694 10.93 23.13 -15.36
N ALA A 695 10.84 24.30 -15.98
CA ALA A 695 11.43 25.52 -15.44
C ALA A 695 10.67 26.02 -14.20
N GLU A 696 9.34 26.03 -14.28
CA GLU A 696 8.43 26.40 -13.20
C GLU A 696 8.60 25.46 -12.01
N LEU A 697 8.67 24.14 -12.26
CA LEU A 697 8.94 23.14 -11.23
C LEU A 697 10.29 23.38 -10.54
N SER A 698 11.32 23.76 -11.30
CA SER A 698 12.66 24.02 -10.77
C SER A 698 12.66 25.23 -9.81
N VAL A 699 12.00 26.31 -10.20
CA VAL A 699 11.85 27.52 -9.36
C VAL A 699 11.04 27.21 -8.12
N LEU A 700 9.93 26.49 -8.27
CA LEU A 700 9.06 26.10 -7.16
C LEU A 700 9.77 25.18 -6.16
N ALA A 701 10.56 24.22 -6.64
CA ALA A 701 11.38 23.34 -5.80
C ALA A 701 12.43 24.14 -5.01
N ALA A 702 13.16 25.04 -5.67
CA ALA A 702 14.15 25.90 -5.00
C ALA A 702 13.52 26.79 -3.93
N LEU A 703 12.39 27.43 -4.24
CA LEU A 703 11.64 28.26 -3.29
C LEU A 703 11.14 27.43 -2.10
N SER A 704 10.61 26.23 -2.35
CA SER A 704 10.12 25.33 -1.30
C SER A 704 11.24 24.91 -0.35
N LEU A 705 12.41 24.53 -0.88
CA LEU A 705 13.58 24.17 -0.07
C LEU A 705 14.11 25.37 0.74
N LEU A 706 14.07 26.58 0.17
CA LEU A 706 14.43 27.80 0.89
C LEU A 706 13.47 28.08 2.04
N VAL A 707 12.16 27.93 1.83
CA VAL A 707 11.14 28.09 2.88
C VAL A 707 11.34 27.05 3.99
N VAL A 708 11.59 25.78 3.62
CA VAL A 708 11.93 24.71 4.58
C VAL A 708 13.14 25.12 5.43
N PHE A 709 14.22 25.58 4.81
CA PHE A 709 15.40 26.07 5.53
C PHE A 709 15.05 27.19 6.51
N VAL A 710 14.30 28.21 6.05
CA VAL A 710 13.95 29.39 6.86
C VAL A 710 13.12 29.03 8.09
N LEU A 711 12.20 28.08 7.96
CA LEU A 711 11.33 27.65 9.06
C LEU A 711 12.07 26.77 10.08
N VAL A 712 12.91 25.85 9.61
CA VAL A 712 13.56 24.86 10.48
C VAL A 712 14.82 25.40 11.17
N GLN A 713 15.59 26.29 10.51
CA GLN A 713 16.89 26.76 11.02
C GLN A 713 16.86 27.45 12.40
N ARG A 714 15.69 27.92 12.85
CA ARG A 714 15.56 28.72 14.07
C ARG A 714 15.82 27.93 15.35
N GLY A 715 15.53 26.62 15.36
CA GLY A 715 15.76 25.75 16.52
C GLY A 715 17.04 24.92 16.46
N CYS A 716 17.77 24.95 15.33
CA CYS A 716 18.95 24.12 15.14
C CYS A 716 20.21 24.72 15.77
N SER A 717 21.10 23.85 16.26
CA SER A 717 22.48 24.22 16.59
C SER A 717 23.21 24.74 15.33
N PRO A 718 24.30 25.54 15.47
CA PRO A 718 25.03 26.08 14.32
C PRO A 718 25.56 24.98 13.38
N VAL A 719 25.97 23.84 13.92
CA VAL A 719 26.43 22.68 13.13
C VAL A 719 25.27 22.07 12.35
N SER A 720 24.15 21.80 13.03
CA SER A 720 22.95 21.24 12.38
C SER A 720 22.34 22.19 11.37
N LYS A 721 22.47 23.51 11.56
CA LYS A 721 22.07 24.53 10.59
C LYS A 721 22.89 24.46 9.31
N ALA A 722 24.22 24.35 9.43
CA ALA A 722 25.10 24.20 8.27
C ALA A 722 24.83 22.86 7.55
N ALA A 723 24.67 21.77 8.31
CA ALA A 723 24.31 20.46 7.77
C ALA A 723 22.97 20.48 7.04
N LEU A 724 21.95 21.16 7.59
CA LEU A 724 20.64 21.32 6.95
C LEU A 724 20.75 22.12 5.64
N ALA A 725 21.50 23.23 5.63
CA ALA A 725 21.69 24.03 4.42
C ALA A 725 22.38 23.22 3.30
N LEU A 726 23.46 22.51 3.64
CA LEU A 726 24.17 21.65 2.69
C LEU A 726 23.34 20.45 2.25
N GLY A 727 22.56 19.86 3.16
CA GLY A 727 21.63 18.77 2.87
C GLY A 727 20.54 19.19 1.89
N LEU A 728 19.89 20.33 2.11
CA LEU A 728 18.84 20.84 1.20
C LEU A 728 19.41 21.24 -0.17
N LEU A 729 20.63 21.79 -0.21
CA LEU A 729 21.34 22.01 -1.46
C LEU A 729 21.62 20.68 -2.19
N GLY A 730 22.05 19.66 -1.44
CA GLY A 730 22.25 18.30 -1.95
C GLY A 730 20.97 17.67 -2.49
N VAL A 731 19.80 17.92 -1.86
CA VAL A 731 18.49 17.49 -2.37
C VAL A 731 18.21 18.12 -3.74
N TYR A 732 18.47 19.43 -3.90
CA TYR A 732 18.30 20.08 -5.20
C TYR A 732 19.25 19.50 -6.25
N CYS A 733 20.53 19.29 -5.90
CA CYS A 733 21.52 18.67 -6.78
C CYS A 733 21.11 17.25 -7.19
N TYR A 734 20.61 16.43 -6.27
CA TYR A 734 20.08 15.10 -6.55
C TYR A 734 18.93 15.14 -7.57
N ARG A 735 17.96 16.04 -7.37
CA ARG A 735 16.81 16.20 -8.28
C ARG A 735 17.23 16.74 -9.65
N ALA A 736 18.26 17.58 -9.71
CA ALA A 736 18.87 18.03 -10.94
C ALA A 736 19.63 16.90 -11.67
N ALA A 737 20.34 16.05 -10.92
CA ALA A 737 21.13 14.93 -11.44
C ALA A 737 20.26 13.86 -12.13
N ILE A 738 19.11 13.52 -11.53
CA ILE A 738 18.10 12.63 -12.15
C ILE A 738 17.41 13.30 -13.35
N GLY A 739 17.57 14.61 -13.52
CA GLY A 739 16.94 15.36 -14.60
C GLY A 739 15.47 15.71 -14.33
N SER A 740 14.99 15.63 -13.09
CA SER A 740 13.64 16.12 -12.75
C SER A 740 13.57 17.65 -12.69
N VAL A 741 14.67 18.30 -12.31
CA VAL A 741 14.82 19.74 -12.16
C VAL A 741 15.99 20.21 -13.04
N ARG A 742 15.99 21.47 -13.49
CA ARG A 742 17.12 22.01 -14.27
C ARG A 742 18.32 22.31 -13.36
N PHE A 743 19.51 21.94 -13.82
CA PHE A 743 20.74 22.43 -13.20
C PHE A 743 20.80 23.96 -13.34
N PRO A 744 21.08 24.71 -12.26
CA PRO A 744 21.17 26.16 -12.34
C PRO A 744 22.36 26.62 -13.20
N TRP A 745 23.42 25.79 -13.24
CA TRP A 745 24.73 26.12 -13.79
C TRP A 745 24.98 25.50 -15.18
N ARG A 746 24.16 24.53 -15.61
CA ARG A 746 24.28 23.81 -16.90
C ARG A 746 22.90 23.41 -17.43
N PRO A 747 22.20 24.27 -18.19
CA PRO A 747 20.88 23.94 -18.71
C PRO A 747 20.89 22.79 -19.73
N ASP A 748 22.00 22.56 -20.45
CA ASP A 748 22.07 21.67 -21.62
C ASP A 748 22.79 20.32 -21.38
N SER A 749 23.14 19.96 -20.13
CA SER A 749 23.77 18.65 -19.90
C SER A 749 22.75 17.52 -20.10
N LYS A 750 22.94 16.73 -21.18
CA LYS A 750 22.17 15.49 -21.44
C LYS A 750 22.59 14.33 -20.53
N ASP A 751 23.67 14.48 -19.76
CA ASP A 751 24.18 13.44 -18.86
C ASP A 751 23.27 13.32 -17.63
N ILE A 752 22.18 12.55 -17.78
CA ILE A 752 21.36 12.12 -16.64
C ILE A 752 22.22 11.14 -15.84
N SER A 753 22.54 11.51 -14.61
CA SER A 753 23.21 10.61 -13.66
C SER A 753 22.14 9.89 -12.83
N LYS A 754 22.49 8.72 -12.27
CA LYS A 754 21.60 7.98 -11.37
C LYS A 754 21.31 8.73 -10.04
N GLY A 755 21.98 9.86 -9.77
CA GLY A 755 21.79 10.67 -8.55
C GLY A 755 22.28 10.01 -7.25
N ILE A 756 23.01 8.91 -7.32
CA ILE A 756 23.30 8.06 -6.16
C ILE A 756 24.28 8.73 -5.20
N ILE A 757 25.31 9.38 -5.72
CA ILE A 757 26.33 10.07 -4.91
C ILE A 757 25.69 11.26 -4.20
N GLU A 758 24.86 12.02 -4.90
CA GLU A 758 24.13 13.18 -4.38
C GLU A 758 23.16 12.76 -3.28
N ALA A 759 22.39 11.70 -3.48
CA ALA A 759 21.49 11.16 -2.44
C ALA A 759 22.27 10.65 -1.22
N ARG A 760 23.37 9.90 -1.41
CA ARG A 760 24.26 9.44 -0.33
C ARG A 760 24.85 10.61 0.46
N PHE A 761 25.24 11.68 -0.24
CA PHE A 761 25.72 12.90 0.38
C PHE A 761 24.65 13.53 1.29
N VAL A 762 23.38 13.57 0.86
CA VAL A 762 22.27 14.03 1.72
C VAL A 762 22.05 13.09 2.92
N TYR A 763 22.11 11.77 2.73
CA TYR A 763 21.98 10.82 3.84
C TYR A 763 23.04 11.00 4.93
N VAL A 764 24.28 11.35 4.56
CA VAL A 764 25.33 11.66 5.55
C VAL A 764 24.89 12.82 6.46
N PHE A 765 24.26 13.86 5.91
CA PHE A 765 23.72 14.96 6.72
C PHE A 765 22.49 14.56 7.53
N VAL A 766 21.58 13.76 6.97
CA VAL A 766 20.42 13.23 7.70
C VAL A 766 20.89 12.45 8.92
N LEU A 767 21.78 11.47 8.73
CA LEU A 767 22.34 10.66 9.81
C LEU A 767 23.14 11.51 10.79
N GLY A 768 23.90 12.50 10.30
CA GLY A 768 24.62 13.45 11.14
C GLY A 768 23.70 14.24 12.08
N ILE A 769 22.61 14.81 11.56
CA ILE A 769 21.62 15.58 12.34
C ILE A 769 20.86 14.67 13.32
N LEU A 770 20.46 13.47 12.89
CA LEU A 770 19.81 12.50 13.78
C LEU A 770 20.76 12.05 14.90
N PHE A 771 22.05 11.87 14.59
CA PHE A 771 23.07 11.52 15.59
C PHE A 771 23.31 12.66 16.59
N THR A 772 23.38 13.92 16.15
CA THR A 772 23.54 15.05 17.08
C THR A 772 22.32 15.19 17.99
N GLY A 773 21.12 15.05 17.43
CA GLY A 773 19.87 15.15 18.19
C GLY A 773 19.72 14.04 19.22
N THR A 774 20.00 12.79 18.82
CA THR A 774 19.98 11.63 19.76
C THR A 774 21.06 11.73 20.83
N LYS A 775 22.27 12.19 20.48
CA LYS A 775 23.34 12.47 21.45
C LYS A 775 22.90 13.50 22.49
N ASP A 776 22.31 14.62 22.06
CA ASP A 776 21.89 15.67 22.99
C ASP A 776 20.72 15.23 23.86
N LEU A 777 19.83 14.40 23.31
CA LEU A 777 18.76 13.76 24.06
C LEU A 777 19.28 12.79 25.13
N LEU A 778 20.22 11.90 24.78
CA LEU A 778 20.86 10.99 25.74
C LEU A 778 21.62 11.76 26.82
N LYS A 779 22.34 12.82 26.45
CA LYS A 779 23.01 13.71 27.42
C LYS A 779 22.01 14.37 28.36
N SER A 780 20.86 14.82 27.86
CA SER A 780 19.81 15.41 28.70
C SER A 780 19.24 14.42 29.71
N GLN A 781 19.21 13.12 29.37
CA GLN A 781 18.76 12.07 30.28
C GLN A 781 19.82 11.72 31.36
N VAL A 782 21.11 11.80 31.02
CA VAL A 782 22.22 11.44 31.94
C VAL A 782 22.65 12.60 32.83
N ILE A 783 22.75 13.82 32.28
CA ILE A 783 23.20 15.02 33.00
C ILE A 783 21.96 15.77 33.47
N ALA A 784 21.58 15.58 34.74
CA ALA A 784 20.57 16.34 35.48
C ALA A 784 19.49 17.00 34.60
N ALA A 785 18.69 16.19 33.88
CA ALA A 785 17.50 16.58 33.12
C ALA A 785 17.52 18.02 32.55
N ASP A 786 18.54 18.38 31.77
CA ASP A 786 18.59 19.72 31.16
C ASP A 786 17.47 19.86 30.11
N PHE A 787 16.42 20.58 30.51
CA PHE A 787 15.25 20.86 29.70
C PHE A 787 15.60 21.52 28.36
N LYS A 788 16.55 22.45 28.35
CA LYS A 788 16.95 23.14 27.11
C LYS A 788 17.61 22.15 26.15
N LEU A 789 18.50 21.30 26.66
CA LEU A 789 19.17 20.30 25.85
C LEU A 789 18.19 19.28 25.26
N LYS A 790 17.18 18.85 26.04
CA LYS A 790 16.10 17.98 25.56
C LYS A 790 15.33 18.61 24.39
N THR A 791 14.93 19.88 24.52
CA THR A 791 14.18 20.58 23.46
C THR A 791 14.98 20.77 22.18
N VAL A 792 16.28 21.09 22.30
CA VAL A 792 17.20 21.20 21.15
C VAL A 792 17.38 19.84 20.48
N GLY A 793 17.66 18.78 21.24
CA GLY A 793 17.84 17.43 20.70
C GLY A 793 16.60 16.93 19.94
N LEU A 794 15.39 17.17 20.47
CA LEU A 794 14.13 16.84 19.79
C LEU A 794 13.93 17.63 18.49
N TRP A 795 14.28 18.93 18.49
CA TRP A 795 14.20 19.75 17.28
C TRP A 795 15.20 19.29 16.22
N GLU A 796 16.40 18.86 16.62
CA GLU A 796 17.38 18.29 15.69
C GLU A 796 16.88 16.98 15.08
N ILE A 797 16.33 16.06 15.88
CA ILE A 797 15.72 14.82 15.35
C ILE A 797 14.64 15.16 14.33
N TYR A 798 13.72 16.06 14.69
CA TYR A 798 12.68 16.53 13.78
C TYR A 798 13.25 17.15 12.49
N SER A 799 14.30 17.96 12.60
CA SER A 799 14.99 18.56 11.45
C SER A 799 15.62 17.51 10.53
N GLY A 800 16.18 16.44 11.11
CA GLY A 800 16.70 15.29 10.37
C GLY A 800 15.61 14.54 9.61
N LEU A 801 14.44 14.34 10.23
CA LEU A 801 13.27 13.75 9.58
C LEU A 801 12.71 14.64 8.46
N VAL A 802 12.70 15.97 8.64
CA VAL A 802 12.29 16.93 7.60
C VAL A 802 13.25 16.87 6.40
N LEU A 803 14.56 16.79 6.64
CA LEU A 803 15.55 16.65 5.57
C LEU A 803 15.39 15.31 4.83
N LEU A 804 15.11 14.23 5.56
CA LEU A 804 14.79 12.93 4.96
C LEU A 804 13.52 13.00 4.10
N ALA A 805 12.46 13.63 4.59
CA ALA A 805 11.23 13.83 3.83
C ALA A 805 11.48 14.65 2.55
N ALA A 806 12.28 15.71 2.62
CA ALA A 806 12.66 16.52 1.47
C ALA A 806 13.45 15.71 0.41
N LEU A 807 14.31 14.79 0.85
CA LEU A 807 15.03 13.89 -0.05
C LEU A 807 14.09 12.93 -0.77
N LEU A 808 13.12 12.37 -0.05
CA LEU A 808 12.24 11.32 -0.56
C LEU A 808 11.08 11.86 -1.42
N PHE A 809 10.51 13.00 -1.05
CA PHE A 809 9.38 13.60 -1.77
C PHE A 809 9.72 13.98 -3.21
N ARG A 810 8.82 13.64 -4.15
CA ARG A 810 8.91 14.13 -5.53
C ARG A 810 8.99 15.67 -5.56
N PRO A 811 9.63 16.29 -6.57
CA PRO A 811 9.82 17.74 -6.62
C PRO A 811 8.52 18.55 -6.52
N HIS A 812 7.42 18.07 -7.12
CA HIS A 812 6.12 18.73 -7.05
C HIS A 812 5.49 18.66 -5.65
N ASN A 813 5.95 17.75 -4.78
CA ASN A 813 5.49 17.59 -3.39
C ASN A 813 6.33 18.35 -2.36
N LEU A 814 7.45 18.96 -2.74
CA LEU A 814 8.24 19.83 -1.85
C LEU A 814 7.43 21.03 -1.30
N PRO A 815 6.51 21.66 -2.06
CA PRO A 815 5.58 22.63 -1.50
C PRO A 815 4.72 22.07 -0.37
N VAL A 816 4.26 20.81 -0.47
CA VAL A 816 3.47 20.16 0.61
C VAL A 816 4.25 20.15 1.91
N LEU A 817 5.54 19.78 1.85
CA LEU A 817 6.43 19.83 3.00
C LEU A 817 6.56 21.27 3.53
N ALA A 818 6.84 22.25 2.66
CA ALA A 818 6.98 23.65 3.06
C ALA A 818 5.71 24.21 3.75
N PHE A 819 4.53 23.93 3.19
CA PHE A 819 3.25 24.33 3.78
C PHE A 819 2.94 23.57 5.08
N SER A 820 3.33 22.31 5.21
CA SER A 820 3.22 21.54 6.47
C SER A 820 3.97 22.24 7.60
N LEU A 821 5.23 22.61 7.37
CA LEU A 821 6.06 23.33 8.34
C LEU A 821 5.52 24.73 8.65
N LEU A 822 5.00 25.43 7.63
CA LEU A 822 4.41 26.75 7.79
C LEU A 822 3.18 26.66 8.69
N ILE A 823 2.27 25.71 8.43
CA ILE A 823 1.04 25.53 9.22
C ILE A 823 1.38 25.12 10.66
N GLN A 824 2.35 24.22 10.88
CA GLN A 824 2.82 23.87 12.22
C GLN A 824 3.33 25.10 12.99
N THR A 825 4.08 25.97 12.31
CA THR A 825 4.59 27.22 12.90
C THR A 825 3.47 28.21 13.22
N LEU A 826 2.51 28.37 12.31
CA LEU A 826 1.35 29.25 12.49
C LEU A 826 0.47 28.78 13.66
N MET A 827 0.13 27.49 13.70
CA MET A 827 -0.64 26.86 14.76
C MET A 827 0.05 27.02 16.12
N THR A 828 1.35 26.70 16.19
CA THR A 828 2.14 26.83 17.42
C THR A 828 2.17 28.25 17.97
N LYS A 829 2.44 29.23 17.09
CA LYS A 829 2.67 30.62 17.52
C LYS A 829 1.38 31.38 17.81
N PHE A 830 0.33 31.15 17.01
CA PHE A 830 -0.87 32.00 17.01
C PHE A 830 -2.10 31.32 17.62
N ILE A 831 -2.11 29.99 17.76
CA ILE A 831 -3.30 29.25 18.22
C ILE A 831 -2.99 28.50 19.51
N TRP A 832 -2.09 27.52 19.50
CA TRP A 832 -1.86 26.64 20.65
C TRP A 832 -1.24 27.34 21.86
N LYS A 833 -0.19 28.14 21.67
CA LYS A 833 0.42 28.90 22.78
C LYS A 833 -0.51 29.97 23.35
N PRO A 834 -1.22 30.78 22.53
CA PRO A 834 -2.09 31.82 23.07
C PRO A 834 -3.37 31.32 23.72
N LEU A 835 -4.04 30.31 23.15
CA LEU A 835 -5.31 29.79 23.66
C LEU A 835 -5.15 28.82 24.84
N ARG A 836 -3.95 28.29 25.09
CA ARG A 836 -3.65 27.37 26.20
C ARG A 836 -4.54 26.11 26.22
N HIS A 837 -4.67 25.46 25.07
CA HIS A 837 -5.37 24.18 24.92
C HIS A 837 -4.76 23.07 25.77
N ASP A 838 -5.58 22.07 26.10
CA ASP A 838 -5.12 20.88 26.83
C ASP A 838 -4.27 19.96 25.93
N ALA A 839 -3.42 19.13 26.56
CA ALA A 839 -2.57 18.18 25.85
C ALA A 839 -3.39 17.22 24.96
N ALA A 840 -4.60 16.84 25.39
CA ALA A 840 -5.50 16.00 24.62
C ALA A 840 -6.00 16.71 23.34
N GLU A 841 -6.52 17.93 23.45
CA GLU A 841 -6.99 18.73 22.31
C GLU A 841 -5.86 18.94 21.28
N ILE A 842 -4.67 19.31 21.77
CA ILE A 842 -3.49 19.51 20.92
C ILE A 842 -3.09 18.23 20.21
N THR A 843 -3.14 17.09 20.90
CA THR A 843 -2.82 15.78 20.32
C THR A 843 -3.77 15.44 19.17
N VAL A 844 -5.08 15.62 19.36
CA VAL A 844 -6.06 15.32 18.31
C VAL A 844 -5.93 16.26 17.13
N MET A 845 -5.69 17.55 17.36
CA MET A 845 -5.41 18.51 16.28
C MET A 845 -4.17 18.10 15.46
N HIS A 846 -3.08 17.71 16.11
CA HIS A 846 -1.88 17.22 15.41
C HIS A 846 -2.16 15.94 14.62
N TYR A 847 -2.97 15.02 15.16
CA TYR A 847 -3.37 13.80 14.47
C TYR A 847 -4.19 14.12 13.21
N TRP A 848 -5.21 14.97 13.30
CA TRP A 848 -6.05 15.36 12.15
C TRP A 848 -5.23 16.02 11.04
N PHE A 849 -4.32 16.93 11.39
CA PHE A 849 -3.43 17.52 10.41
C PHE A 849 -2.48 16.46 9.82
N GLY A 850 -1.91 15.58 10.64
CA GLY A 850 -1.08 14.46 10.17
C GLY A 850 -1.78 13.63 9.10
N GLN A 851 -3.05 13.26 9.33
CA GLN A 851 -3.87 12.53 8.35
C GLN A 851 -4.17 13.36 7.10
N ALA A 852 -4.52 14.64 7.25
CA ALA A 852 -4.74 15.50 6.09
C ALA A 852 -3.47 15.65 5.22
N PHE A 853 -2.28 15.72 5.84
CA PHE A 853 -1.01 15.81 5.13
C PHE A 853 -0.58 14.51 4.45
N PHE A 854 -1.04 13.35 4.94
CA PHE A 854 -0.93 12.10 4.19
C PHE A 854 -1.62 12.23 2.82
N TYR A 855 -2.85 12.76 2.79
CA TYR A 855 -3.60 12.95 1.54
C TYR A 855 -3.12 14.16 0.71
N PHE A 856 -2.68 15.26 1.32
CA PHE A 856 -2.13 16.41 0.57
C PHE A 856 -0.88 16.04 -0.24
N GLN A 857 -0.15 15.01 0.15
CA GLN A 857 0.98 14.47 -0.62
C GLN A 857 0.54 13.74 -1.91
N GLY A 858 -0.74 13.44 -2.09
CA GLY A 858 -1.27 12.65 -3.21
C GLY A 858 -1.46 11.18 -2.87
N ASN A 859 -1.16 10.73 -1.64
CA ASN A 859 -1.48 9.38 -1.23
C ASN A 859 -3.01 9.21 -1.16
N SER A 860 -3.48 7.99 -1.41
CA SER A 860 -4.88 7.60 -1.26
C SER A 860 -4.95 6.24 -0.57
N ASN A 861 -6.16 5.69 -0.45
CA ASN A 861 -6.35 4.33 0.06
C ASN A 861 -6.06 3.24 -0.98
N ASN A 862 -5.57 3.61 -2.17
CA ASN A 862 -5.14 2.71 -3.23
C ASN A 862 -3.62 2.47 -3.17
N ILE A 863 -3.21 1.20 -3.20
CA ILE A 863 -1.79 0.77 -3.19
C ILE A 863 -0.99 1.39 -4.34
N ALA A 864 -1.62 1.67 -5.49
CA ALA A 864 -0.97 2.32 -6.64
C ALA A 864 -0.45 3.75 -6.33
N THR A 865 -0.92 4.39 -5.25
CA THR A 865 -0.44 5.72 -4.84
C THR A 865 0.81 5.68 -3.96
N VAL A 866 1.27 4.49 -3.53
CA VAL A 866 2.52 4.35 -2.78
C VAL A 866 3.71 4.58 -3.71
N ASP A 867 4.51 5.62 -3.43
CA ASP A 867 5.73 5.89 -4.19
C ASP A 867 6.86 4.93 -3.81
N ILE A 868 6.93 3.78 -4.49
CA ILE A 868 7.99 2.78 -4.27
C ILE A 868 9.37 3.36 -4.60
N SER A 869 9.47 4.32 -5.52
CA SER A 869 10.75 4.97 -5.89
C SER A 869 11.44 5.65 -4.71
N ALA A 870 10.68 6.09 -3.70
CA ALA A 870 11.22 6.63 -2.45
C ALA A 870 12.09 5.60 -1.71
N GLY A 871 11.75 4.30 -1.78
CA GLY A 871 12.51 3.20 -1.20
C GLY A 871 13.93 3.03 -1.76
N PHE A 872 14.16 3.59 -2.94
CA PHE A 872 15.34 3.32 -3.76
C PHE A 872 16.29 4.51 -3.90
N VAL A 873 15.96 5.64 -3.29
CA VAL A 873 16.79 6.84 -3.32
C VAL A 873 18.16 6.54 -2.70
N GLY A 874 19.23 6.66 -3.50
CA GLY A 874 20.64 6.49 -3.07
C GLY A 874 21.18 5.06 -2.97
N LEU A 875 20.39 4.07 -3.43
CA LEU A 875 20.79 2.66 -3.49
C LEU A 875 21.22 2.28 -4.92
N ASP A 876 22.24 1.41 -5.04
CA ASP A 876 22.66 0.85 -6.35
C ASP A 876 21.96 -0.47 -6.66
N THR A 877 21.54 -1.18 -5.61
CA THR A 877 20.95 -2.51 -5.63
C THR A 877 19.79 -2.58 -4.64
N TYR A 878 18.87 -3.50 -4.88
CA TYR A 878 17.76 -3.73 -3.95
C TYR A 878 18.28 -4.25 -2.61
N VAL A 879 17.98 -3.51 -1.54
CA VAL A 879 18.19 -3.95 -0.16
C VAL A 879 16.86 -3.84 0.57
N GLU A 880 16.33 -4.97 1.04
CA GLU A 880 14.98 -5.10 1.58
C GLU A 880 14.70 -4.13 2.74
N ILE A 881 15.54 -4.14 3.78
CA ILE A 881 15.31 -3.36 5.00
C ILE A 881 15.28 -1.85 4.72
N PRO A 882 16.28 -1.23 4.07
CA PRO A 882 16.23 0.18 3.73
C PRO A 882 15.06 0.53 2.81
N ALA A 883 14.77 -0.30 1.80
CA ALA A 883 13.69 -0.01 0.85
C ALA A 883 12.33 0.06 1.56
N VAL A 884 12.02 -0.92 2.40
CA VAL A 884 10.77 -0.94 3.19
C VAL A 884 10.69 0.26 4.13
N LEU A 885 11.78 0.59 4.84
CA LEU A 885 11.79 1.71 5.79
C LEU A 885 11.64 3.07 5.09
N LEU A 886 12.32 3.27 3.97
CA LEU A 886 12.28 4.53 3.22
C LEU A 886 10.93 4.72 2.51
N THR A 887 10.35 3.66 1.92
CA THR A 887 8.99 3.72 1.35
C THR A 887 7.97 3.99 2.46
N ALA A 888 8.04 3.28 3.59
CA ALA A 888 7.15 3.50 4.73
C ALA A 888 7.23 4.95 5.24
N PHE A 889 8.44 5.46 5.46
CA PHE A 889 8.62 6.85 5.90
C PHE A 889 8.16 7.84 4.83
N GLY A 890 8.46 7.60 3.55
CA GLY A 890 8.04 8.46 2.44
C GLY A 890 6.52 8.56 2.31
N THR A 891 5.81 7.44 2.48
CA THR A 891 4.33 7.39 2.41
C THR A 891 3.68 8.03 3.63
N TYR A 892 4.19 7.78 4.84
CA TYR A 892 3.62 8.27 6.10
C TYR A 892 4.37 9.47 6.69
N ALA A 893 5.12 10.20 5.86
CA ALA A 893 5.87 11.38 6.28
C ALA A 893 4.97 12.43 6.94
N GLY A 894 3.75 12.62 6.43
CA GLY A 894 2.75 13.51 7.04
C GLY A 894 2.49 13.16 8.51
N PRO A 895 1.86 12.01 8.82
CA PRO A 895 1.61 11.59 10.20
C PRO A 895 2.85 11.58 11.10
N VAL A 896 3.99 11.09 10.59
CA VAL A 896 5.24 11.00 11.37
C VAL A 896 5.82 12.37 11.71
N LEU A 897 5.85 13.31 10.76
CA LEU A 897 6.36 14.66 11.02
C LEU A 897 5.45 15.41 12.01
N TRP A 898 4.12 15.27 11.88
CA TRP A 898 3.18 15.88 12.81
C TRP A 898 3.25 15.27 14.22
N ALA A 899 3.42 13.96 14.33
CA ALA A 899 3.65 13.29 15.62
C ALA A 899 4.99 13.72 16.26
N SER A 900 6.06 13.82 15.47
CA SER A 900 7.37 14.28 15.94
C SER A 900 7.33 15.74 16.41
N HIS A 901 6.60 16.59 15.69
CA HIS A 901 6.34 17.97 16.09
C HIS A 901 5.55 18.04 17.41
N LEU A 902 4.55 17.19 17.59
CA LEU A 902 3.76 17.10 18.84
C LEU A 902 4.65 16.78 20.05
N VAL A 903 5.54 15.79 19.93
CA VAL A 903 6.50 15.44 21.00
C VAL A 903 7.40 16.63 21.36
N HIS A 904 7.92 17.34 20.35
CA HIS A 904 8.73 18.53 20.57
C HIS A 904 7.94 19.64 21.25
N PHE A 905 6.75 19.96 20.73
CA PHE A 905 5.89 21.03 21.25
C PHE A 905 5.55 20.79 22.72
N LEU A 906 5.06 19.60 23.08
CA LEU A 906 4.70 19.27 24.46
C LEU A 906 5.92 19.21 25.38
N SER A 907 7.08 18.76 24.87
CA SER A 907 8.32 18.78 25.65
C SER A 907 8.88 20.19 25.85
N SER A 908 8.51 21.16 25.01
CA SER A 908 8.92 22.55 25.13
C SER A 908 8.08 23.37 26.12
N GLU A 909 6.93 22.84 26.54
CA GLU A 909 6.02 23.48 27.48
C GLU A 909 6.30 22.98 28.91
N THR A 910 6.72 23.86 29.81
CA THR A 910 7.14 23.50 31.18
C THR A 910 5.99 23.07 32.11
N ARG A 911 4.73 23.23 31.69
CA ARG A 911 3.58 23.25 32.59
C ARG A 911 3.08 21.89 33.07
N SER A 912 3.47 20.77 32.47
CA SER A 912 3.00 19.44 32.92
C SER A 912 3.95 18.32 32.55
N GLY A 913 4.64 17.76 33.55
CA GLY A 913 5.43 16.54 33.40
C GLY A 913 4.60 15.29 33.08
N SER A 914 3.28 15.39 32.90
CA SER A 914 2.40 14.30 32.44
C SER A 914 1.82 14.52 31.04
N ALA A 915 2.05 15.69 30.41
CA ALA A 915 1.44 16.04 29.13
C ALA A 915 1.81 15.05 28.02
N LEU A 916 3.06 14.58 28.01
CA LEU A 916 3.51 13.63 27.00
C LEU A 916 2.90 12.24 27.18
N SER A 917 2.76 11.78 28.43
CA SER A 917 2.03 10.55 28.76
C SER A 917 0.55 10.63 28.38
N HIS A 918 -0.10 11.78 28.62
CA HIS A 918 -1.48 12.05 28.17
C HIS A 918 -1.60 12.02 26.66
N ALA A 919 -0.68 12.69 25.95
CA ALA A 919 -0.65 12.71 24.50
C ALA A 919 -0.43 11.32 23.90
N CYS A 920 0.50 10.53 24.45
CA CYS A 920 0.73 9.15 24.02
C CYS A 920 -0.53 8.30 24.14
N PHE A 921 -1.26 8.43 25.26
CA PHE A 921 -2.49 7.70 25.50
C PHE A 921 -3.62 8.15 24.56
N CYS A 922 -3.80 9.46 24.37
CA CYS A 922 -4.79 10.02 23.43
C CYS A 922 -4.49 9.61 21.99
N TYR A 923 -3.22 9.65 21.58
CA TYR A 923 -2.77 9.26 20.24
C TYR A 923 -3.01 7.78 19.97
N ALA A 924 -2.73 6.91 20.95
CA ALA A 924 -3.07 5.49 20.85
C ALA A 924 -4.58 5.29 20.69
N LEU A 925 -5.39 5.90 21.57
CA LEU A 925 -6.84 5.73 21.56
C LEU A 925 -7.49 6.19 20.24
N ILE A 926 -7.09 7.35 19.72
CA ILE A 926 -7.66 7.89 18.47
C ILE A 926 -7.31 7.03 17.25
N CYS A 927 -6.18 6.31 17.28
CA CYS A 927 -5.80 5.38 16.23
C CYS A 927 -6.51 4.03 16.36
N SER A 928 -6.71 3.52 17.59
CA SER A 928 -7.34 2.21 17.83
C SER A 928 -8.84 2.18 17.48
N ILE A 929 -9.57 3.30 17.60
CA ILE A 929 -11.01 3.34 17.31
C ILE A 929 -11.33 3.06 15.82
N PRO A 930 -10.71 3.76 14.84
CA PRO A 930 -10.89 3.43 13.43
C PRO A 930 -10.50 2.00 13.10
N VAL A 931 -9.36 1.51 13.62
CA VAL A 931 -8.86 0.16 13.39
C VAL A 931 -9.89 -0.91 13.77
N PHE A 932 -10.36 -0.87 15.02
CA PHE A 932 -11.35 -1.84 15.50
C PHE A 932 -12.64 -1.78 14.68
N THR A 933 -13.14 -0.56 14.46
CA THR A 933 -14.40 -0.36 13.71
C THR A 933 -14.26 -0.90 12.29
N TYR A 934 -13.11 -0.65 11.65
CA TYR A 934 -12.84 -1.11 10.30
C TYR A 934 -12.76 -2.64 10.22
N ILE A 935 -12.15 -3.30 11.20
CA ILE A 935 -12.12 -4.77 11.29
C ILE A 935 -13.53 -5.35 11.38
N VAL A 936 -14.39 -4.77 12.21
CA VAL A 936 -15.80 -5.21 12.33
C VAL A 936 -16.54 -5.00 11.00
N LEU A 937 -16.37 -3.83 10.38
CA LEU A 937 -17.00 -3.50 9.11
C LEU A 937 -16.56 -4.46 8.00
N VAL A 938 -15.25 -4.66 7.81
CA VAL A 938 -14.70 -5.58 6.81
C VAL A 938 -15.13 -7.03 7.06
N THR A 939 -15.21 -7.45 8.33
CA THR A 939 -15.73 -8.79 8.67
C THR A 939 -17.20 -8.96 8.28
N SER A 940 -18.01 -7.92 8.50
CA SER A 940 -19.44 -7.91 8.13
C SER A 940 -19.65 -7.81 6.62
N LEU A 941 -18.81 -7.03 5.93
CA LEU A 941 -18.86 -6.73 4.50
C LEU A 941 -17.96 -7.65 3.66
N ARG A 942 -17.51 -8.79 4.20
CA ARG A 942 -16.57 -9.71 3.52
C ARG A 942 -17.03 -10.23 2.16
N TYR A 943 -18.35 -10.23 1.89
CA TYR A 943 -18.94 -10.62 0.60
C TYR A 943 -19.39 -9.43 -0.25
N HIS A 944 -19.00 -8.21 0.13
CA HIS A 944 -19.32 -7.00 -0.62
C HIS A 944 -18.56 -6.96 -1.95
N LEU A 945 -19.19 -6.39 -2.99
CA LEU A 945 -18.62 -6.35 -4.34
C LEU A 945 -17.24 -5.67 -4.39
N PHE A 946 -17.05 -4.60 -3.60
CA PHE A 946 -15.82 -3.82 -3.55
C PHE A 946 -14.83 -4.25 -2.45
N ILE A 947 -14.98 -5.47 -1.89
CA ILE A 947 -14.13 -5.95 -0.78
C ILE A 947 -12.65 -5.95 -1.17
N TRP A 948 -12.32 -6.38 -2.39
CA TRP A 948 -10.93 -6.50 -2.87
C TRP A 948 -10.37 -5.21 -3.45
N SER A 949 -11.20 -4.38 -4.09
CA SER A 949 -10.75 -3.15 -4.76
C SER A 949 -10.63 -1.96 -3.80
N VAL A 950 -11.47 -1.88 -2.77
CA VAL A 950 -11.57 -0.72 -1.86
C VAL A 950 -11.22 -1.09 -0.44
N PHE A 951 -11.92 -2.08 0.13
CA PHE A 951 -11.81 -2.35 1.57
C PHE A 951 -10.49 -3.03 1.95
N SER A 952 -10.00 -3.96 1.12
CA SER A 952 -8.76 -4.71 1.38
C SER A 952 -7.51 -3.83 1.33
N PRO A 953 -7.32 -2.94 0.32
CA PRO A 953 -6.23 -1.97 0.33
C PRO A 953 -6.23 -1.09 1.59
N LYS A 954 -7.38 -0.50 1.94
CA LYS A 954 -7.50 0.32 3.15
C LYS A 954 -7.19 -0.46 4.42
N LEU A 955 -7.59 -1.73 4.52
CA LEU A 955 -7.24 -2.58 5.66
C LEU A 955 -5.72 -2.74 5.83
N LEU A 956 -4.98 -2.85 4.72
CA LEU A 956 -3.51 -2.86 4.74
C LEU A 956 -2.93 -1.52 5.17
N TYR A 957 -3.49 -0.40 4.70
CA TYR A 957 -3.10 0.94 5.14
C TYR A 957 -3.33 1.13 6.65
N GLU A 958 -4.46 0.66 7.19
CA GLU A 958 -4.73 0.71 8.63
C GLU A 958 -3.76 -0.16 9.43
N GLY A 959 -3.43 -1.36 8.94
CA GLY A 959 -2.43 -2.21 9.58
C GLY A 959 -1.04 -1.57 9.62
N MET A 960 -0.62 -0.95 8.52
CA MET A 960 0.66 -0.24 8.46
C MET A 960 0.65 1.07 9.27
N HIS A 961 -0.48 1.79 9.27
CA HIS A 961 -0.67 2.97 10.10
C HIS A 961 -0.57 2.60 11.59
N LEU A 962 -1.15 1.48 12.02
CA LEU A 962 -1.02 1.00 13.39
C LEU A 962 0.43 0.65 13.75
N LEU A 963 1.20 0.03 12.84
CA LEU A 963 2.63 -0.23 13.05
C LEU A 963 3.42 1.08 13.26
N ILE A 964 3.10 2.11 12.49
CA ILE A 964 3.71 3.44 12.63
C ILE A 964 3.29 4.09 13.95
N THR A 965 2.02 3.99 14.31
CA THR A 965 1.50 4.45 15.61
C THR A 965 2.21 3.74 16.76
N ALA A 966 2.50 2.44 16.65
CA ALA A 966 3.28 1.70 17.64
C ALA A 966 4.68 2.30 17.80
N ALA A 967 5.39 2.54 16.69
CA ALA A 967 6.71 3.17 16.71
C ALA A 967 6.68 4.59 17.27
N VAL A 968 5.66 5.37 16.92
CA VAL A 968 5.41 6.70 17.47
C VAL A 968 5.17 6.62 18.98
N CYS A 969 4.29 5.75 19.47
CA CYS A 969 4.04 5.56 20.91
C CYS A 969 5.30 5.13 21.68
N VAL A 970 6.14 4.26 21.10
CA VAL A 970 7.46 3.92 21.66
C VAL A 970 8.34 5.18 21.77
N PHE A 971 8.34 6.05 20.76
CA PHE A 971 9.07 7.31 20.81
C PHE A 971 8.51 8.25 21.90
N PHE A 972 7.19 8.42 21.99
CA PHE A 972 6.54 9.19 23.07
C PHE A 972 6.94 8.70 24.45
N THR A 973 6.92 7.38 24.68
CA THR A 973 7.25 6.79 25.98
C THR A 973 8.73 6.89 26.34
N ALA A 974 9.62 6.70 25.36
CA ALA A 974 11.04 6.95 25.56
C ALA A 974 11.31 8.39 26.00
N MET A 975 10.52 9.34 25.50
CA MET A 975 10.66 10.76 25.79
C MET A 975 10.02 11.20 27.12
N ASP A 976 9.12 10.40 27.70
CA ASP A 976 8.43 10.67 28.98
C ASP A 976 9.26 10.32 30.22
N GLN A 977 10.47 9.75 30.06
CA GLN A 977 11.32 9.24 31.16
C GLN A 977 11.85 10.29 32.17
N THR A 978 11.29 11.49 32.23
CA THR A 978 11.58 12.51 33.25
C THR A 978 11.28 12.09 34.70
N ARG A 979 10.68 10.91 34.96
CA ARG A 979 10.37 10.44 36.32
C ARG A 979 11.36 9.46 36.94
N LEU A 980 12.13 8.71 36.16
CA LEU A 980 13.03 7.69 36.73
C LEU A 980 14.24 8.27 37.47
N THR A 981 14.56 9.55 37.25
CA THR A 981 15.69 10.21 37.92
C THR A 981 15.31 11.01 39.17
N GLN A 982 14.01 11.13 39.49
CA GLN A 982 13.54 11.82 40.71
C GLN A 982 13.10 10.87 41.84
N SER A 983 13.01 9.56 41.59
CA SER A 983 12.89 8.54 42.64
C SER A 983 14.26 8.05 43.06
#